data_AF-A0A9P5URQ9-F1
#
_entry.id   AF-A0A9P5URQ9-F1
#
_cell.length_a   1.000
_cell.length_b   1.000
_cell.length_c   1.000
_cell.angle_alpha   90.00
_cell.angle_beta   90.00
_cell.angle_gamma   90.00
#
_symmetry.space_group_name_H-M   'P 1'
#
loop_
_entity.id
_entity.type
_entity.pdbx_description
1 polymer ?
#
loop_
_entity_poly.entity_id
_entity_poly.type
_entity_poly.pdbx_seq_one_letter_code
_entity_poly.pdbx_strand_id
1 'polypeptide(L)'
;MTLSSIFRSSRNHNRFFVKTKQLTCTSSVLQLPEILTIIFSFLNQYTLKNTIRFVCKNWLAICRQHICIHGLWKDRVGANYSHDYLLDRLHQVTDLRVVFEQYYGLDEALPKWDMLLKKIDALSDTNKLHITKLVFSNAKFMKQMMYTLLPKVRTLTEIQMHRVVDFEVHLGLILNSCPNLRWISIGHGNSRESFKIQDNIAPSDTATQPTLKESRVESIILKGGHVESVTMVAILSRCPRLMVLKMVEVVQARSMTEPIDRSGFFAKIAMTCPKLKHFHFSIQDQSMNIEDAQVLSRMFSSRANSSASATPGQHVQQKSQTSQHHLSLDLDTISVLDKDIKYDIANSLFAPTLDPSFNNFITTLEILRARDRMHNAYISRALHMFLCAAPSLLHLLAPTVPYFAEYLDLQGPTFDGGYYYPRSCAPARLITNTHFLKKEIWACRRLRTLQIKFISRDISDHAGAENARIMFGYISTVCPNLRELAIDRKELKLNLEGGLCFLSRLRYLQRLTILTWTKTKLEKRDLDWMARRPVGEVNLGINGRVCLDPNGVISFGITFTGKCSDEGVNDNKTPDREPTVEDIKNIGSAAHLKKCLSQLQRDIYDEGCWPMLEFLGLKLLLLYKGELADPDDHLPAMIAEIRPGLEFSCNYSEW
;
A
#
# COMPACT_ATOMS: atom_id res chain seq x y z
N MET A 1 49.99 42.53 22.66
CA MET A 1 48.73 42.75 21.91
C MET A 1 47.68 41.84 22.53
N THR A 2 46.92 42.44 23.44
CA THR A 2 46.05 41.81 24.43
C THR A 2 44.82 42.70 24.49
N LEU A 3 43.63 42.16 24.21
CA LEU A 3 42.37 42.89 24.36
C LEU A 3 41.59 42.24 25.50
N SER A 4 41.86 42.77 26.69
CA SER A 4 41.07 42.64 27.91
C SER A 4 40.54 44.02 28.29
N SER A 5 39.34 44.05 28.89
CA SER A 5 38.64 45.18 29.48
C SER A 5 37.71 45.97 28.55
N ILE A 6 36.40 45.85 28.85
CA ILE A 6 35.43 46.95 29.03
C ILE A 6 34.19 46.25 29.61
N PHE A 7 33.88 46.52 30.88
CA PHE A 7 32.54 46.73 31.43
C PHE A 7 32.62 46.81 32.96
N ARG A 8 32.73 48.04 33.47
CA ARG A 8 32.25 48.44 34.78
C ARG A 8 31.22 49.52 34.55
N SER A 9 30.02 49.35 35.11
CA SER A 9 29.44 50.28 36.10
C SER A 9 27.91 50.32 36.05
N SER A 10 27.35 50.14 37.25
CA SER A 10 26.11 50.75 37.76
C SER A 10 24.76 50.32 37.19
N ARG A 11 23.99 49.61 38.04
CA ARG A 11 22.67 50.09 38.48
C ARG A 11 22.20 49.30 39.70
N ASN A 12 22.16 50.00 40.85
CA ASN A 12 21.34 49.68 41.99
C ASN A 12 19.87 49.60 41.54
N HIS A 13 19.21 48.45 41.75
CA HIS A 13 17.75 48.35 41.74
C HIS A 13 17.28 47.78 43.06
N ASN A 14 16.43 48.59 43.70
CA ASN A 14 15.75 48.34 44.96
C ASN A 14 15.04 46.98 44.96
N ARG A 15 15.35 46.15 45.95
CA ARG A 15 14.56 44.99 46.33
C ARG A 15 13.23 45.46 46.93
N PHE A 16 12.18 45.53 46.11
CA PHE A 16 10.81 45.46 46.61
C PHE A 16 10.47 43.99 46.91
N PHE A 17 10.40 43.64 48.19
CA PHE A 17 9.81 42.38 48.65
C PHE A 17 8.29 42.47 48.49
N VAL A 18 7.78 42.09 47.33
CA VAL A 18 6.35 41.82 47.14
C VAL A 18 6.09 40.41 47.68
N LYS A 19 5.34 40.31 48.80
CA LYS A 19 4.76 39.05 49.28
C LYS A 19 3.79 38.53 48.22
N THR A 20 4.28 37.69 47.32
CA THR A 20 3.45 36.96 46.36
C THR A 20 2.70 35.87 47.13
N LYS A 21 1.37 36.04 47.24
CA LYS A 21 0.46 34.96 47.63
C LYS A 21 0.74 33.78 46.69
N GLN A 22 1.16 32.64 47.26
CA GLN A 22 1.21 31.37 46.55
C GLN A 22 -0.20 31.01 46.10
N LEU A 23 -0.57 31.44 44.90
CA LEU A 23 -1.67 30.86 44.16
C LEU A 23 -1.25 29.42 43.89
N THR A 24 -1.96 28.48 44.50
CA THR A 24 -1.91 27.05 44.21
C THR A 24 -2.39 26.87 42.76
N CYS A 25 -1.48 27.13 41.82
CA CYS A 25 -1.71 26.92 40.40
C CYS A 25 -1.83 25.41 40.25
N THR A 26 -3.05 24.94 39.99
CA THR A 26 -3.33 23.55 39.66
C THR A 26 -2.45 23.21 38.47
N SER A 27 -1.42 22.41 38.69
CA SER A 27 -0.47 22.01 37.66
C SER A 27 -1.27 21.44 36.50
N SER A 28 -1.21 22.12 35.35
CA SER A 28 -1.91 21.66 34.15
C SER A 28 -1.47 20.22 33.88
N VAL A 29 -2.42 19.35 33.51
CA VAL A 29 -2.16 17.93 33.20
C VAL A 29 -1.05 17.79 32.15
N LEU A 30 -0.89 18.77 31.26
CA LEU A 30 0.17 18.84 30.25
C LEU A 30 1.56 19.20 30.79
N GLN A 31 1.68 19.44 32.10
CA GLN A 31 2.98 19.62 32.78
C GLN A 31 3.55 18.29 33.28
N LEU A 32 2.76 17.21 33.32
CA LEU A 32 3.21 15.89 33.74
C LEU A 32 4.00 15.20 32.61
N PRO A 33 5.32 14.95 32.79
CA PRO A 33 6.16 14.36 31.76
C PRO A 33 5.68 12.98 31.29
N GLU A 34 5.09 12.19 32.18
CA GLU A 34 4.57 10.85 31.91
C GLU A 34 3.41 10.90 30.91
N ILE A 35 2.49 11.86 31.08
CA ILE A 35 1.36 12.06 30.18
C ILE A 35 1.85 12.53 28.82
N LEU A 36 2.80 13.47 28.78
CA LEU A 36 3.40 13.93 27.52
C LEU A 36 4.14 12.79 26.79
N THR A 37 4.83 11.91 27.51
CA THR A 37 5.51 10.72 26.95
C THR A 37 4.48 9.80 26.27
N ILE A 38 3.35 9.55 26.92
CA ILE A 38 2.26 8.76 26.35
C ILE A 38 1.68 9.47 25.11
N ILE A 39 1.35 10.76 25.20
CA ILE A 39 0.82 11.54 24.08
C ILE A 39 1.78 11.50 22.90
N PHE A 40 3.07 11.77 23.13
CA PHE A 40 4.09 11.81 22.08
C PHE A 40 4.31 10.45 21.43
N SER A 41 4.08 9.35 22.15
CA SER A 41 4.13 7.99 21.59
C SER A 41 3.06 7.72 20.52
N PHE A 42 1.95 8.46 20.52
CA PHE A 42 0.90 8.38 19.50
C PHE A 42 1.11 9.34 18.33
N LEU A 43 2.09 10.25 18.41
CA LEU A 43 2.37 11.22 17.35
C LEU A 43 3.34 10.64 16.33
N ASN A 44 3.12 10.97 15.06
CA ASN A 44 4.03 10.59 13.99
C ASN A 44 5.36 11.39 14.05
N GLN A 45 6.39 10.88 13.38
CA GLN A 45 7.72 11.48 13.36
C GLN A 45 7.74 12.90 12.78
N TYR A 46 6.85 13.20 11.83
CA TYR A 46 6.76 14.54 11.23
C TYR A 46 6.30 15.57 12.26
N THR A 47 5.21 15.29 12.97
CA THR A 47 4.66 16.15 14.03
C THR A 47 5.67 16.32 15.17
N LEU A 48 6.33 15.24 15.59
CA LEU A 48 7.36 15.31 16.64
C LEU A 48 8.53 16.23 16.25
N LYS A 49 9.04 16.07 15.01
CA LYS A 49 10.18 16.84 14.49
C LYS A 49 9.85 18.28 14.14
N ASN A 50 8.68 18.58 13.62
CA ASN A 50 8.39 19.90 13.06
C ASN A 50 7.50 20.77 13.94
N THR A 51 6.80 20.18 14.92
CA THR A 51 5.86 20.90 15.78
C THR A 51 6.25 20.77 17.25
N ILE A 52 6.22 19.56 17.78
CA ILE A 52 6.32 19.31 19.23
C ILE A 52 7.65 19.78 19.81
N ARG A 53 8.76 19.52 19.10
CA ARG A 53 10.11 19.88 19.59
C ARG A 53 10.32 21.39 19.78
N PHE A 54 9.47 22.22 19.18
CA PHE A 54 9.60 23.68 19.21
C PHE A 54 8.66 24.37 20.22
N VAL A 55 7.78 23.62 20.89
CA VAL A 55 6.81 24.20 21.84
C VAL A 55 7.52 24.80 23.06
N CYS A 56 8.31 24.00 23.77
CA CYS A 56 9.12 24.48 24.89
C CYS A 56 10.30 23.52 25.17
N LYS A 57 11.23 23.92 26.05
CA LYS A 57 12.41 23.11 26.42
C LYS A 57 12.03 21.76 27.06
N ASN A 58 10.96 21.72 27.87
CA ASN A 58 10.50 20.48 28.51
C ASN A 58 9.97 19.50 27.46
N TRP A 59 9.15 19.98 26.52
CA TRP A 59 8.62 19.16 25.44
C TRP A 59 9.73 18.66 24.53
N LEU A 60 10.73 19.50 24.21
CA LEU A 60 11.93 19.07 23.49
C LEU A 60 12.66 17.94 24.22
N ALA A 61 12.83 18.03 25.54
CA ALA A 61 13.53 17.02 26.34
C ALA A 61 12.81 15.66 26.32
N ILE A 62 11.48 15.65 26.47
CA ILE A 62 10.66 14.43 26.42
C ILE A 62 10.61 13.87 24.99
N CYS A 63 10.35 14.74 24.02
CA CYS A 63 10.24 14.39 22.60
C CYS A 63 11.52 13.76 22.04
N ARG A 64 12.70 14.11 22.57
CA ARG A 64 13.99 13.50 22.15
C ARG A 64 14.02 11.98 22.26
N GLN A 65 13.29 11.37 23.19
CA GLN A 65 13.22 9.92 23.33
C GLN A 65 12.34 9.26 22.24
N HIS A 66 11.44 10.03 21.64
CA HIS A 66 10.50 9.56 20.62
C HIS A 66 10.91 9.95 19.20
N ILE A 67 11.80 10.94 19.03
CA ILE A 67 12.29 11.34 17.71
C ILE A 67 13.27 10.30 17.18
N CYS A 68 12.97 9.78 15.99
CA CYS A 68 13.91 9.03 15.19
C CYS A 68 14.95 9.99 14.59
N ILE A 69 16.20 9.87 15.04
CA ILE A 69 17.32 10.68 14.56
C ILE A 69 18.08 9.84 13.55
N HIS A 70 18.08 10.31 12.29
CA HIS A 70 18.76 9.64 11.21
C HIS A 70 20.22 10.10 11.17
N GLY A 71 21.15 9.14 11.24
CA GLY A 71 22.54 9.33 10.88
C GLY A 71 22.77 8.82 9.46
N LEU A 72 23.48 9.57 8.63
CA LEU A 72 23.88 9.13 7.30
C LEU A 72 25.39 9.01 7.27
N TRP A 73 25.91 7.80 7.13
CA TRP A 73 27.31 7.49 6.84
C TRP A 73 27.48 7.27 5.34
N LYS A 74 28.43 7.96 4.72
CA LYS A 74 28.83 7.73 3.34
C LYS A 74 30.28 7.29 3.28
N ASP A 75 30.65 6.37 2.40
CA ASP A 75 32.04 6.06 2.11
C ASP A 75 32.78 7.28 1.51
N ARG A 76 32.14 7.96 0.55
CA ARG A 76 32.65 9.17 -0.07
C ARG A 76 32.12 10.44 0.60
N VAL A 77 33.05 11.34 0.87
CA VAL A 77 32.75 12.69 1.32
C VAL A 77 32.62 13.58 0.09
N GLY A 78 31.40 14.02 -0.24
CA GLY A 78 31.24 15.19 -1.10
C GLY A 78 31.75 16.44 -0.38
N ALA A 79 32.05 17.53 -1.11
CA ALA A 79 32.62 18.75 -0.52
C ALA A 79 31.86 19.31 0.70
N ASN A 80 30.57 18.98 0.84
CA ASN A 80 29.68 19.48 1.88
C ASN A 80 29.38 18.47 3.01
N TYR A 81 30.02 17.30 3.02
CA TYR A 81 29.76 16.27 4.03
C TYR A 81 30.96 16.16 4.98
N SER A 82 30.74 15.93 6.27
CA SER A 82 31.80 15.63 7.23
C SER A 82 31.35 14.52 8.15
N HIS A 83 32.19 13.49 8.28
CA HIS A 83 31.96 12.38 9.21
C HIS A 83 31.97 12.83 10.67
N ASP A 84 32.75 13.86 11.00
CA ASP A 84 32.91 14.35 12.38
C ASP A 84 31.57 14.76 12.98
N TYR A 85 30.74 15.43 12.19
CA TYR A 85 29.39 15.83 12.61
C TYR A 85 28.52 14.63 13.01
N LEU A 86 28.60 13.53 12.26
CA LEU A 86 27.88 12.31 12.59
C LEU A 86 28.49 11.64 13.83
N LEU A 87 29.82 11.54 13.90
CA LEU A 87 30.53 10.91 15.01
C LEU A 87 30.22 11.61 16.35
N ASP A 88 30.20 12.95 16.36
CA ASP A 88 29.85 13.73 17.55
C ASP A 88 28.43 13.49 18.04
N ARG A 89 27.50 13.25 17.11
CA ARG A 89 26.08 13.07 17.39
C ARG A 89 25.64 11.61 17.44
N LEU A 90 26.54 10.65 17.25
CA LEU A 90 26.20 9.23 17.09
C LEU A 90 25.44 8.64 18.28
N HIS A 91 25.69 9.13 19.49
CA HIS A 91 24.98 8.76 20.72
C HIS A 91 23.48 9.10 20.71
N GLN A 92 23.04 9.96 19.80
CA GLN A 92 21.63 10.34 19.62
C GLN A 92 20.99 9.60 18.44
N VAL A 93 21.79 8.96 17.59
CA VAL A 93 21.30 8.34 16.34
C VAL A 93 20.58 7.04 16.67
N THR A 94 19.35 6.91 16.18
CA THR A 94 18.53 5.71 16.31
C THR A 94 18.38 4.95 15.00
N ASP A 95 18.45 5.66 13.87
CA ASP A 95 18.46 5.07 12.52
C ASP A 95 19.76 5.43 11.81
N LEU A 96 20.67 4.47 11.67
CA LEU A 96 21.92 4.65 10.96
C LEU A 96 21.78 4.14 9.53
N ARG A 97 21.89 5.04 8.55
CA ARG A 97 21.97 4.70 7.14
C ARG A 97 23.42 4.74 6.68
N VAL A 98 23.89 3.63 6.11
CA VAL A 98 25.22 3.49 5.53
C VAL A 98 25.06 3.34 4.01
N VAL A 99 25.60 4.29 3.26
CA VAL A 99 25.53 4.32 1.79
C VAL A 99 26.94 4.19 1.22
N PHE A 100 27.12 3.25 0.30
CA PHE A 100 28.36 3.06 -0.45
C PHE A 100 28.16 3.62 -1.87
N GLU A 101 28.86 4.69 -2.25
CA GLU A 101 28.62 5.38 -3.52
C GLU A 101 29.55 4.89 -4.65
N GLN A 102 30.69 4.27 -4.36
CA GLN A 102 31.70 3.91 -5.38
C GLN A 102 31.95 2.41 -5.55
N TYR A 103 32.35 2.04 -6.77
CA TYR A 103 32.86 0.70 -7.11
C TYR A 103 34.37 0.53 -6.85
N TYR A 104 35.10 1.63 -6.61
CA TYR A 104 36.56 1.68 -6.51
C TYR A 104 36.98 2.61 -5.37
N GLY A 105 37.98 2.22 -4.55
CA GLY A 105 38.50 3.06 -3.47
C GLY A 105 38.29 2.56 -2.03
N LEU A 106 38.24 1.23 -1.80
CA LEU A 106 38.11 0.65 -0.45
C LEU A 106 39.17 1.16 0.53
N ASP A 107 40.40 1.36 0.06
CA ASP A 107 41.52 1.78 0.89
C ASP A 107 41.31 3.16 1.55
N GLU A 108 40.59 4.07 0.90
CA GLU A 108 40.24 5.38 1.49
C GLU A 108 39.06 5.30 2.47
N ALA A 109 38.17 4.32 2.28
CA ALA A 109 36.98 4.14 3.10
C ALA A 109 37.28 3.41 4.42
N LEU A 110 38.24 2.47 4.42
CA LEU A 110 38.59 1.66 5.59
C LEU A 110 39.00 2.49 6.81
N PRO A 111 39.92 3.48 6.73
CA PRO A 111 40.30 4.28 7.90
C PRO A 111 39.12 5.03 8.52
N LYS A 112 38.22 5.56 7.68
CA LYS A 112 37.02 6.26 8.16
C LYS A 112 36.04 5.30 8.79
N TRP A 113 35.88 4.11 8.22
CA TRP A 113 35.07 3.06 8.83
C TRP A 113 35.60 2.62 10.19
N ASP A 114 36.91 2.50 10.34
CA ASP A 114 37.54 2.20 11.63
C ASP A 114 37.26 3.31 12.66
N MET A 115 37.22 4.59 12.24
CA MET A 115 36.78 5.68 13.13
C MET A 115 35.33 5.50 13.59
N LEU A 116 34.43 5.10 12.68
CA LEU A 116 33.05 4.79 13.05
C LEU A 116 32.98 3.63 14.04
N LEU A 117 33.66 2.51 13.75
CA LEU A 117 33.67 1.33 14.61
C LEU A 117 34.22 1.66 16.01
N LYS A 118 35.34 2.40 16.10
CA LYS A 118 35.91 2.86 17.38
C LYS A 118 34.92 3.72 18.16
N LYS A 119 34.19 4.62 17.49
CA LYS A 119 33.18 5.46 18.15
C LYS A 119 32.00 4.63 18.63
N ILE A 120 31.55 3.66 17.82
CA ILE A 120 30.47 2.73 18.17
C ILE A 120 30.87 1.88 19.37
N ASP A 121 32.10 1.36 19.42
CA ASP A 121 32.63 0.63 20.58
C ASP A 121 32.59 1.49 21.84
N ALA A 122 33.16 2.70 21.77
CA ALA A 122 33.16 3.63 22.92
C ALA A 122 31.74 3.96 23.44
N LEU A 123 30.76 4.08 22.53
CA LEU A 123 29.36 4.32 22.90
C LEU A 123 28.65 3.06 23.40
N SER A 124 28.98 1.90 22.84
CA SER A 124 28.44 0.60 23.28
C SER A 124 28.92 0.28 24.70
N ASP A 125 30.21 0.47 24.98
CA ASP A 125 30.81 0.23 26.29
C ASP A 125 30.22 1.13 27.39
N THR A 126 29.79 2.33 27.01
CA THR A 126 29.11 3.27 27.92
C THR A 126 27.57 3.15 27.89
N ASN A 127 27.02 2.17 27.17
CA ASN A 127 25.58 1.96 26.97
C ASN A 127 24.82 3.22 26.48
N LYS A 128 25.51 4.06 25.69
CA LYS A 128 24.97 5.28 25.06
C LYS A 128 24.61 5.06 23.59
N LEU A 129 24.85 3.87 23.05
CA LEU A 129 24.49 3.52 21.68
C LEU A 129 23.03 3.03 21.63
N HIS A 130 22.21 3.71 20.81
CA HIS A 130 20.77 3.43 20.69
C HIS A 130 20.32 3.18 19.25
N ILE A 131 21.22 2.68 18.39
CA ILE A 131 20.88 2.39 17.00
C ILE A 131 19.93 1.19 16.96
N THR A 132 18.68 1.42 16.60
CA THR A 132 17.63 0.39 16.49
C THR A 132 17.40 -0.03 15.05
N LYS A 133 17.69 0.84 14.09
CA LYS A 133 17.56 0.58 12.66
C LYS A 133 18.89 0.79 11.95
N LEU A 134 19.27 -0.16 11.09
CA LEU A 134 20.46 -0.08 10.26
C LEU A 134 20.09 -0.31 8.80
N VAL A 135 20.34 0.69 7.96
CA VAL A 135 20.01 0.66 6.53
C VAL A 135 21.28 0.71 5.71
N PHE A 136 21.56 -0.36 4.98
CA PHE A 136 22.64 -0.42 4.02
C PHE A 136 22.14 -0.18 2.60
N SER A 137 22.87 0.59 1.81
CA SER A 137 22.54 0.85 0.40
C SER A 137 23.77 0.69 -0.50
N ASN A 138 23.57 0.12 -1.71
CA ASN A 138 24.59 -0.07 -2.76
C ASN A 138 25.76 -0.99 -2.33
N ALA A 139 25.42 -2.19 -1.87
CA ALA A 139 26.26 -3.00 -1.01
C ALA A 139 27.34 -3.89 -1.68
N LYS A 140 28.05 -3.46 -2.74
CA LYS A 140 29.01 -4.37 -3.41
C LYS A 140 30.21 -4.81 -2.54
N PHE A 141 30.59 -4.04 -1.52
CA PHE A 141 31.80 -4.31 -0.71
C PHE A 141 31.55 -4.48 0.80
N MET A 142 30.35 -4.87 1.20
CA MET A 142 29.95 -4.78 2.61
C MET A 142 30.37 -5.93 3.51
N LYS A 143 30.99 -7.02 3.00
CA LYS A 143 31.01 -8.29 3.76
C LYS A 143 31.74 -8.09 5.08
N GLN A 144 32.98 -7.61 5.00
CA GLN A 144 33.82 -7.41 6.18
C GLN A 144 33.32 -6.25 7.05
N MET A 145 32.89 -5.14 6.44
CA MET A 145 32.44 -3.95 7.18
C MET A 145 31.14 -4.20 7.94
N MET A 146 30.17 -4.86 7.31
CA MET A 146 28.90 -5.19 7.95
C MET A 146 29.10 -6.18 9.09
N TYR A 147 29.80 -7.29 8.85
CA TYR A 147 29.98 -8.31 9.90
C TYR A 147 30.86 -7.84 11.06
N THR A 148 31.72 -6.84 10.87
CA THR A 148 32.44 -6.18 11.99
C THR A 148 31.57 -5.22 12.78
N LEU A 149 30.59 -4.58 12.14
CA LEU A 149 29.65 -3.66 12.79
C LEU A 149 28.56 -4.38 13.58
N LEU A 150 27.93 -5.42 13.01
CA LEU A 150 26.73 -6.04 13.59
C LEU A 150 26.86 -6.48 15.05
N PRO A 151 27.96 -7.14 15.49
CA PRO A 151 28.12 -7.55 16.89
C PRO A 151 28.19 -6.37 17.89
N LYS A 152 28.52 -5.16 17.41
CA LYS A 152 28.68 -3.95 18.22
C LYS A 152 27.36 -3.19 18.43
N VAL A 153 26.32 -3.51 17.65
CA VAL A 153 25.02 -2.82 17.70
C VAL A 153 23.94 -3.72 18.33
N ARG A 154 24.04 -3.94 19.65
CA ARG A 154 23.16 -4.87 20.39
C ARG A 154 21.68 -4.43 20.45
N THR A 155 21.41 -3.15 20.25
CA THR A 155 20.07 -2.54 20.25
C THR A 155 19.33 -2.71 18.93
N LEU A 156 19.95 -3.32 17.92
CA LEU A 156 19.39 -3.44 16.58
C LEU A 156 18.12 -4.29 16.57
N THR A 157 17.02 -3.71 16.09
CA THR A 157 15.71 -4.37 15.91
C THR A 157 15.31 -4.49 14.44
N GLU A 158 15.87 -3.66 13.56
CA GLU A 158 15.59 -3.67 12.13
C GLU A 158 16.87 -3.53 11.30
N ILE A 159 17.02 -4.42 10.30
CA ILE A 159 18.06 -4.31 9.29
C ILE A 159 17.44 -4.25 7.90
N GLN A 160 17.89 -3.29 7.09
CA GLN A 160 17.53 -3.17 5.70
C GLN A 160 18.76 -3.14 4.82
N MET A 161 18.75 -3.86 3.70
CA MET A 161 19.82 -3.84 2.71
C MET A 161 19.19 -3.63 1.34
N HIS A 162 19.49 -2.49 0.73
CA HIS A 162 18.94 -2.09 -0.56
C HIS A 162 20.03 -2.06 -1.62
N ARG A 163 19.68 -2.46 -2.84
CA ARG A 163 20.62 -2.48 -3.97
C ARG A 163 21.86 -3.31 -3.62
N VAL A 164 21.61 -4.49 -3.06
CA VAL A 164 22.64 -5.49 -2.80
C VAL A 164 22.95 -6.20 -4.11
N VAL A 165 24.22 -6.26 -4.48
CA VAL A 165 24.65 -6.76 -5.78
C VAL A 165 25.93 -7.58 -5.61
N ASP A 166 26.00 -8.76 -6.22
CA ASP A 166 27.13 -9.72 -6.13
C ASP A 166 27.58 -10.02 -4.69
N PHE A 167 26.63 -10.02 -3.76
CA PHE A 167 26.91 -10.11 -2.33
C PHE A 167 26.37 -11.41 -1.76
N GLU A 168 27.16 -12.07 -0.92
CA GLU A 168 26.68 -13.19 -0.10
C GLU A 168 26.20 -12.65 1.25
N VAL A 169 24.90 -12.75 1.50
CA VAL A 169 24.33 -12.43 2.82
C VAL A 169 24.24 -13.71 3.65
N HIS A 170 25.07 -13.78 4.67
CA HIS A 170 25.05 -14.80 5.71
C HIS A 170 23.99 -14.44 6.75
N LEU A 171 22.73 -14.83 6.49
CA LEU A 171 21.60 -14.54 7.39
C LEU A 171 21.81 -15.18 8.75
N GLY A 172 22.39 -16.38 8.82
CA GLY A 172 22.63 -17.04 10.09
C GLY A 172 23.61 -16.28 11.01
N LEU A 173 24.61 -15.60 10.45
CA LEU A 173 25.50 -14.68 11.19
C LEU A 173 24.79 -13.43 11.68
N ILE A 174 23.91 -12.85 10.85
CA ILE A 174 23.12 -11.67 11.22
C ILE A 174 22.21 -12.01 12.41
N LEU A 175 21.49 -13.13 12.33
CA LEU A 175 20.62 -13.60 13.40
C LEU A 175 21.38 -13.88 14.71
N ASN A 176 22.61 -14.42 14.60
CA ASN A 176 23.45 -14.67 15.77
C ASN A 176 24.01 -13.39 16.39
N SER A 177 24.39 -12.42 15.55
CA SER A 177 25.00 -11.16 15.99
C SER A 177 23.99 -10.18 16.59
N CYS A 178 22.72 -10.28 16.19
CA CYS A 178 21.66 -9.33 16.54
C CYS A 178 20.47 -10.04 17.23
N PRO A 179 20.56 -10.38 18.53
CA PRO A 179 19.54 -11.18 19.22
C PRO A 179 18.18 -10.47 19.40
N ASN A 180 18.14 -9.14 19.24
CA ASN A 180 16.93 -8.32 19.33
C ASN A 180 16.29 -8.02 17.96
N LEU A 181 16.84 -8.57 16.88
CA LEU A 181 16.37 -8.32 15.53
C LEU A 181 14.95 -8.85 15.36
N ARG A 182 14.05 -8.00 14.87
CA ARG A 182 12.64 -8.31 14.59
C ARG A 182 12.34 -8.25 13.10
N TRP A 183 13.01 -7.36 12.36
CA TRP A 183 12.73 -7.12 10.95
C TRP A 183 14.00 -7.22 10.09
N ILE A 184 13.91 -7.99 9.02
CA ILE A 184 14.96 -8.14 8.01
C ILE A 184 14.37 -7.84 6.63
N SER A 185 14.97 -6.90 5.91
CA SER A 185 14.63 -6.63 4.51
C SER A 185 15.89 -6.59 3.67
N ILE A 186 15.99 -7.47 2.68
CA ILE A 186 17.13 -7.55 1.77
C ILE A 186 16.60 -7.53 0.34
N GLY A 187 17.00 -6.53 -0.44
CA GLY A 187 16.56 -6.37 -1.82
C GLY A 187 17.71 -6.00 -2.75
N HIS A 188 17.76 -6.68 -3.90
CA HIS A 188 18.53 -6.23 -5.04
C HIS A 188 17.93 -4.94 -5.63
N GLY A 189 18.75 -4.21 -6.39
CA GLY A 189 18.30 -3.04 -7.14
C GLY A 189 17.60 -3.46 -8.43
N ASN A 190 17.50 -2.56 -9.41
CA ASN A 190 17.07 -2.95 -10.77
C ASN A 190 18.19 -3.67 -11.57
N SER A 191 19.27 -4.10 -10.92
CA SER A 191 20.38 -4.82 -11.56
C SER A 191 19.95 -6.23 -11.94
N ARG A 192 20.51 -6.78 -13.02
CA ARG A 192 20.37 -8.21 -13.38
C ARG A 192 21.14 -9.14 -12.43
N GLU A 193 22.04 -8.56 -11.64
CA GLU A 193 22.83 -9.24 -10.63
C GLU A 193 22.00 -9.43 -9.35
N SER A 194 22.09 -10.62 -8.79
CA SER A 194 21.38 -11.13 -7.60
C SER A 194 22.36 -11.35 -6.46
N PHE A 195 21.87 -11.33 -5.22
CA PHE A 195 22.66 -11.71 -4.05
C PHE A 195 22.43 -13.18 -3.70
N LYS A 196 23.36 -13.83 -2.99
CA LYS A 196 23.16 -15.19 -2.48
C LYS A 196 22.89 -15.16 -0.98
N ILE A 197 21.86 -15.86 -0.53
CA ILE A 197 21.64 -16.10 0.90
C ILE A 197 22.37 -17.37 1.31
N GLN A 198 23.12 -17.29 2.42
CA GLN A 198 23.77 -18.42 3.07
C GLN A 198 23.37 -18.46 4.55
N ASP A 199 23.31 -19.66 5.14
CA ASP A 199 23.06 -19.84 6.58
C ASP A 199 24.36 -19.78 7.39
N ASN A 200 25.50 -20.08 6.74
CA ASN A 200 26.82 -20.28 7.34
C ASN A 200 27.04 -19.54 8.68
N ILE A 201 27.03 -20.30 9.76
CA ILE A 201 27.55 -19.91 11.08
C ILE A 201 29.07 -20.21 11.16
N ALA A 202 29.66 -20.59 10.01
CA ALA A 202 30.86 -21.38 9.79
C ALA A 202 30.65 -22.88 10.13
N PRO A 203 30.82 -23.80 9.17
CA PRO A 203 31.17 -25.18 9.46
C PRO A 203 32.67 -25.21 9.78
N SER A 204 33.08 -24.68 10.94
CA SER A 204 34.43 -24.97 11.43
C SER A 204 34.38 -26.31 12.15
N ASP A 205 35.20 -27.26 11.71
CA ASP A 205 35.39 -28.65 12.22
C ASP A 205 35.69 -28.77 13.74
N THR A 206 35.57 -27.70 14.50
CA THR A 206 35.69 -27.69 15.95
C THR A 206 34.37 -28.13 16.59
N ALA A 207 34.39 -29.33 17.20
CA ALA A 207 33.28 -30.13 17.72
C ALA A 207 32.31 -29.49 18.75
N THR A 208 32.31 -28.17 18.95
CA THR A 208 31.36 -27.46 19.80
C THR A 208 30.44 -26.60 18.94
N GLN A 209 29.33 -27.18 18.47
CA GLN A 209 28.26 -26.40 17.85
C GLN A 209 27.66 -25.47 18.92
N PRO A 210 27.72 -24.14 18.75
CA PRO A 210 27.10 -23.22 19.69
C PRO A 210 25.60 -23.48 19.72
N THR A 211 25.03 -23.64 20.93
CA THR A 211 23.58 -23.77 21.11
C THR A 211 22.89 -22.58 20.46
N LEU A 212 22.16 -22.83 19.37
CA LEU A 212 21.55 -21.77 18.58
C LEU A 212 20.42 -21.13 19.37
N LYS A 213 20.64 -19.89 19.78
CA LYS A 213 19.61 -19.08 20.44
C LYS A 213 18.46 -18.83 19.47
N GLU A 214 17.24 -19.05 19.92
CA GLU A 214 16.03 -18.72 19.16
C GLU A 214 16.01 -17.22 18.81
N SER A 215 15.70 -16.92 17.55
CA SER A 215 15.60 -15.56 17.06
C SER A 215 14.25 -14.93 17.38
N ARG A 216 14.25 -13.60 17.57
CA ARG A 216 13.05 -12.77 17.76
C ARG A 216 12.50 -12.21 16.45
N VAL A 217 13.00 -12.68 15.31
CA VAL A 217 12.58 -12.17 14.00
C VAL A 217 11.11 -12.50 13.74
N GLU A 218 10.38 -11.45 13.37
CA GLU A 218 8.95 -11.44 13.08
C GLU A 218 8.67 -11.23 11.59
N SER A 219 9.60 -10.57 10.87
CA SER A 219 9.45 -10.27 9.45
C SER A 219 10.76 -10.48 8.69
N ILE A 220 10.70 -11.28 7.62
CA ILE A 220 11.78 -11.48 6.66
C ILE A 220 11.25 -11.16 5.26
N ILE A 221 11.89 -10.21 4.59
CA ILE A 221 11.61 -9.83 3.21
C ILE A 221 12.88 -9.98 2.39
N LEU A 222 12.87 -10.87 1.41
CA LEU A 222 13.96 -11.13 0.47
C LEU A 222 13.47 -10.81 -0.94
N LYS A 223 14.17 -9.96 -1.68
CA LYS A 223 13.78 -9.56 -3.04
C LYS A 223 14.91 -9.75 -4.04
N GLY A 224 14.75 -10.66 -5.01
CA GLY A 224 15.72 -10.97 -6.06
C GLY A 224 17.06 -11.52 -5.59
N GLY A 225 17.02 -12.26 -4.47
CA GLY A 225 18.14 -13.08 -4.04
C GLY A 225 18.05 -14.49 -4.60
N HIS A 226 19.18 -15.16 -4.72
CA HIS A 226 19.29 -16.61 -4.77
C HIS A 226 19.17 -17.17 -3.36
N VAL A 227 18.26 -18.11 -3.18
CA VAL A 227 18.05 -18.78 -1.89
C VAL A 227 17.89 -20.27 -2.16
N GLU A 228 18.77 -21.07 -1.58
CA GLU A 228 18.62 -22.54 -1.59
C GLU A 228 17.55 -22.95 -0.58
N SER A 229 16.71 -23.93 -0.96
CA SER A 229 15.61 -24.42 -0.10
C SER A 229 16.11 -24.91 1.26
N VAL A 230 17.22 -25.68 1.27
CA VAL A 230 17.84 -26.20 2.51
C VAL A 230 18.29 -25.07 3.42
N THR A 231 19.02 -24.10 2.86
CA THR A 231 19.50 -22.91 3.55
C THR A 231 18.35 -22.11 4.17
N MET A 232 17.27 -21.90 3.41
CA MET A 232 16.13 -21.14 3.93
C MET A 232 15.40 -21.87 5.05
N VAL A 233 15.20 -23.19 4.93
CA VAL A 233 14.56 -23.99 5.99
C VAL A 233 15.40 -23.95 7.27
N ALA A 234 16.73 -24.03 7.15
CA ALA A 234 17.64 -23.88 8.29
C ALA A 234 17.49 -22.51 8.97
N ILE A 235 17.47 -21.42 8.19
CA ILE A 235 17.25 -20.06 8.70
C ILE A 235 15.88 -19.94 9.39
N LEU A 236 14.82 -20.47 8.77
CA LEU A 236 13.46 -20.39 9.29
C LEU A 236 13.27 -21.19 10.59
N SER A 237 13.99 -22.31 10.76
CA SER A 237 13.97 -23.12 11.98
C SER A 237 14.42 -22.34 13.22
N ARG A 238 15.21 -21.28 13.01
CA ARG A 238 15.68 -20.37 14.07
C ARG A 238 14.70 -19.24 14.36
N CYS A 239 13.62 -19.12 13.60
CA CYS A 239 12.67 -18.00 13.65
C CYS A 239 11.23 -18.49 13.97
N PRO A 240 10.97 -19.12 15.13
CA PRO A 240 9.65 -19.66 15.47
C PRO A 240 8.54 -18.59 15.64
N ARG A 241 8.93 -17.31 15.73
CA ARG A 241 8.04 -16.15 15.86
C ARG A 241 7.73 -15.45 14.54
N LEU A 242 8.19 -16.00 13.42
CA LEU A 242 8.02 -15.36 12.12
C LEU A 242 6.53 -15.23 11.77
N MET A 243 6.10 -13.99 11.53
CA MET A 243 4.73 -13.63 11.14
C MET A 243 4.65 -13.22 9.66
N VAL A 244 5.73 -12.65 9.11
CA VAL A 244 5.80 -12.20 7.72
C VAL A 244 7.00 -12.85 7.05
N LEU A 245 6.77 -13.60 5.98
CA LEU A 245 7.81 -14.11 5.10
C LEU A 245 7.48 -13.71 3.68
N LYS A 246 8.30 -12.85 3.09
CA LYS A 246 8.17 -12.46 1.68
C LYS A 246 9.44 -12.80 0.91
N MET A 247 9.32 -13.70 -0.05
CA MET A 247 10.36 -14.11 -0.98
C MET A 247 9.93 -13.65 -2.38
N VAL A 248 10.31 -12.44 -2.75
CA VAL A 248 9.85 -11.76 -3.96
C VAL A 248 10.89 -11.93 -5.06
N GLU A 249 10.49 -12.51 -6.19
CA GLU A 249 11.34 -12.64 -7.39
C GLU A 249 12.65 -13.39 -7.12
N VAL A 250 12.62 -14.42 -6.28
CA VAL A 250 13.80 -15.23 -5.94
C VAL A 250 14.39 -15.83 -7.21
N VAL A 251 15.70 -15.72 -7.38
CA VAL A 251 16.36 -16.21 -8.59
C VAL A 251 16.80 -17.64 -8.34
N GLN A 252 16.45 -18.57 -9.22
CA GLN A 252 17.00 -19.92 -9.14
C GLN A 252 18.47 -19.90 -9.57
N ALA A 253 19.36 -20.53 -8.79
CA ALA A 253 20.77 -20.59 -9.16
C ALA A 253 20.94 -21.38 -10.46
N ARG A 254 21.63 -20.79 -11.45
CA ARG A 254 21.87 -21.42 -12.77
C ARG A 254 22.61 -22.76 -12.68
N SER A 255 23.34 -22.98 -11.58
CA SER A 255 24.05 -24.22 -11.30
C SER A 255 23.15 -25.37 -10.86
N MET A 256 21.88 -25.11 -10.51
CA MET A 256 20.96 -26.17 -10.13
C MET A 256 20.34 -26.80 -11.37
N THR A 257 20.61 -28.09 -11.55
CA THR A 257 20.01 -28.92 -12.59
C THR A 257 18.53 -29.18 -12.34
N GLU A 258 18.08 -29.09 -11.09
CA GLU A 258 16.72 -29.42 -10.69
C GLU A 258 15.93 -28.16 -10.27
N PRO A 259 14.65 -28.03 -10.69
CA PRO A 259 13.73 -27.01 -10.20
C PRO A 259 13.59 -27.10 -8.68
N ILE A 260 13.38 -25.96 -8.03
CA ILE A 260 13.06 -25.94 -6.60
C ILE A 260 11.77 -26.74 -6.38
N ASP A 261 11.83 -27.81 -5.58
CA ASP A 261 10.63 -28.48 -5.06
C ASP A 261 9.88 -27.53 -4.12
N ARG A 262 8.98 -26.75 -4.71
CA ARG A 262 8.19 -25.74 -4.02
C ARG A 262 7.19 -26.37 -3.07
N SER A 263 6.57 -27.48 -3.47
CA SER A 263 5.62 -28.21 -2.64
C SER A 263 6.28 -28.68 -1.34
N GLY A 264 7.43 -29.34 -1.43
CA GLY A 264 8.21 -29.74 -0.25
C GLY A 264 8.73 -28.54 0.56
N PHE A 265 9.12 -27.46 -0.11
CA PHE A 265 9.56 -26.23 0.54
C PHE A 265 8.44 -25.56 1.35
N PHE A 266 7.25 -25.42 0.77
CA PHE A 266 6.09 -24.83 1.43
C PHE A 266 5.67 -25.68 2.63
N ALA A 267 5.58 -27.00 2.48
CA ALA A 267 5.25 -27.90 3.59
C ALA A 267 6.21 -27.70 4.78
N LYS A 268 7.51 -27.57 4.52
CA LYS A 268 8.51 -27.25 5.55
C LYS A 268 8.29 -25.89 6.19
N ILE A 269 7.94 -24.85 5.44
CA ILE A 269 7.59 -23.52 5.99
C ILE A 269 6.37 -23.61 6.92
N ALA A 270 5.30 -24.29 6.51
CA ALA A 270 4.09 -24.43 7.34
C ALA A 270 4.38 -25.05 8.71
N MET A 271 5.25 -26.08 8.72
CA MET A 271 5.67 -26.76 9.94
C MET A 271 6.59 -25.89 10.80
N THR A 272 7.53 -25.18 10.16
CA THR A 272 8.59 -24.43 10.85
C THR A 272 8.11 -23.08 11.39
N CYS A 273 7.14 -22.46 10.72
CA CYS A 273 6.62 -21.13 11.06
C CYS A 273 5.12 -21.20 11.41
N PRO A 274 4.75 -21.73 12.60
CA PRO A 274 3.36 -21.88 13.01
C PRO A 274 2.60 -20.56 13.16
N LYS A 275 3.31 -19.43 13.33
CA LYS A 275 2.73 -18.09 13.52
C LYS A 275 2.69 -17.24 12.25
N LEU A 276 3.02 -17.82 11.10
CA LEU A 276 3.07 -17.09 9.84
C LEU A 276 1.66 -16.59 9.45
N LYS A 277 1.51 -15.28 9.32
CA LYS A 277 0.27 -14.58 8.93
C LYS A 277 0.31 -14.10 7.48
N HIS A 278 1.49 -13.69 7.01
CA HIS A 278 1.69 -13.22 5.65
C HIS A 278 2.79 -14.04 5.00
N PHE A 279 2.43 -14.74 3.92
CA PHE A 279 3.36 -15.48 3.10
C PHE A 279 3.31 -14.96 1.67
N HIS A 280 4.49 -14.63 1.14
CA HIS A 280 4.67 -14.29 -0.25
C HIS A 280 5.81 -15.12 -0.81
N PHE A 281 5.60 -15.77 -1.94
CA PHE A 281 6.66 -16.46 -2.67
C PHE A 281 6.50 -16.26 -4.17
N SER A 282 7.56 -15.78 -4.80
CA SER A 282 7.68 -15.76 -6.25
C SER A 282 9.12 -16.01 -6.68
N ILE A 283 9.28 -16.69 -7.81
CA ILE A 283 10.57 -16.94 -8.45
C ILE A 283 10.63 -16.08 -9.71
N GLN A 284 11.80 -15.53 -9.98
CA GLN A 284 12.01 -14.76 -11.20
C GLN A 284 11.81 -15.65 -12.44
N ASP A 285 11.00 -15.16 -13.38
CA ASP A 285 10.70 -15.77 -14.68
C ASP A 285 10.06 -17.18 -14.58
N GLN A 286 9.48 -17.52 -13.41
CA GLN A 286 8.73 -18.74 -13.19
C GLN A 286 7.42 -18.48 -12.46
N SER A 287 6.36 -19.06 -12.98
CA SER A 287 5.05 -19.07 -12.34
C SER A 287 4.87 -20.14 -11.31
N MET A 288 3.92 -19.92 -10.41
CA MET A 288 3.30 -20.95 -9.58
C MET A 288 2.54 -21.94 -10.46
N ASN A 289 2.79 -23.24 -10.32
CA ASN A 289 2.00 -24.27 -10.98
C ASN A 289 0.77 -24.62 -10.11
N ILE A 290 -0.11 -25.48 -10.63
CA ILE A 290 -1.36 -25.86 -9.96
C ILE A 290 -1.10 -26.63 -8.66
N GLU A 291 -0.13 -27.55 -8.68
CA GLU A 291 0.23 -28.38 -7.53
C GLU A 291 0.75 -27.52 -6.36
N ASP A 292 1.61 -26.55 -6.67
CA ASP A 292 2.13 -25.56 -5.72
C ASP A 292 0.99 -24.79 -5.03
N ALA A 293 0.01 -24.32 -5.82
CA ALA A 293 -1.14 -23.59 -5.30
C ALA A 293 -2.02 -24.48 -4.41
N GLN A 294 -2.23 -25.74 -4.79
CA GLN A 294 -2.96 -26.71 -3.96
C GLN A 294 -2.26 -27.00 -2.64
N VAL A 295 -0.92 -27.16 -2.65
CA VAL A 295 -0.14 -27.38 -1.42
C VAL A 295 -0.21 -26.17 -0.50
N LEU A 296 -0.09 -24.96 -1.06
CA LEU A 296 -0.27 -23.72 -0.30
C LEU A 296 -1.67 -23.64 0.32
N SER A 297 -2.71 -23.97 -0.45
CA SER A 297 -4.08 -24.00 0.07
C SER A 297 -4.21 -24.95 1.28
N ARG A 298 -3.77 -26.20 1.13
CA ARG A 298 -3.86 -27.23 2.18
C ARG A 298 -3.10 -26.82 3.45
N MET A 299 -1.94 -26.19 3.30
CA MET A 299 -1.15 -25.70 4.44
C MET A 299 -1.89 -24.69 5.30
N PHE A 300 -2.68 -23.81 4.68
CA PHE A 300 -3.41 -22.77 5.40
C PHE A 300 -4.80 -23.24 5.84
N SER A 301 -5.42 -24.19 5.13
CA SER A 301 -6.71 -24.77 5.52
C SER A 301 -6.62 -25.74 6.70
N SER A 302 -5.54 -26.52 6.84
CA SER A 302 -5.44 -27.54 7.91
C SER A 302 -5.42 -26.95 9.33
N ARG A 303 -4.92 -25.72 9.49
CA ARG A 303 -4.92 -24.99 10.77
C ARG A 303 -6.33 -24.61 11.24
N ALA A 304 -7.28 -24.43 10.32
CA ALA A 304 -8.66 -24.07 10.65
C ALA A 304 -9.37 -25.19 11.41
N ASN A 305 -9.03 -26.44 11.13
CA ASN A 305 -9.76 -27.60 11.63
C ASN A 305 -9.19 -28.13 12.96
N SER A 306 -7.92 -27.84 13.28
CA SER A 306 -7.27 -28.32 14.51
C SER A 306 -7.72 -27.62 15.79
N SER A 307 -8.26 -26.40 15.71
CA SER A 307 -8.74 -25.64 16.88
C SER A 307 -10.13 -26.07 17.37
N ALA A 308 -10.83 -26.95 16.64
CA ALA A 308 -12.22 -27.31 16.93
C ALA A 308 -12.42 -28.66 17.67
N SER A 309 -11.36 -29.43 17.97
CA SER A 309 -11.51 -30.82 18.47
C SER A 309 -10.99 -31.11 19.88
N ALA A 310 -10.61 -30.10 20.67
CA ALA A 310 -10.07 -30.32 22.01
C ALA A 310 -11.11 -30.14 23.14
N THR A 311 -12.16 -30.96 23.15
CA THR A 311 -12.91 -31.30 24.39
C THR A 311 -13.66 -32.63 24.22
N PRO A 312 -13.14 -33.75 24.74
CA PRO A 312 -13.92 -34.96 24.96
C PRO A 312 -14.50 -34.92 26.38
N GLY A 313 -15.78 -34.54 26.51
CA GLY A 313 -16.52 -34.74 27.75
C GLY A 313 -17.60 -33.70 28.03
N GLN A 314 -18.80 -33.90 27.52
CA GLN A 314 -19.98 -34.24 28.32
C GLN A 314 -21.24 -34.25 27.46
N HIS A 315 -22.01 -35.28 27.70
CA HIS A 315 -23.16 -35.74 26.97
C HIS A 315 -24.41 -35.05 27.53
N VAL A 316 -24.94 -33.99 26.90
CA VAL A 316 -26.31 -33.52 27.15
C VAL A 316 -26.94 -33.00 25.86
N GLN A 317 -28.13 -33.51 25.57
CA GLN A 317 -28.99 -33.24 24.42
C GLN A 317 -29.19 -31.74 24.17
N GLN A 318 -28.95 -31.26 22.95
CA GLN A 318 -29.45 -29.95 22.54
C GLN A 318 -29.93 -29.91 21.08
N LYS A 319 -31.09 -29.27 20.94
CA LYS A 319 -31.88 -29.05 19.73
C LYS A 319 -31.09 -28.35 18.63
N SER A 320 -31.36 -28.81 17.42
CA SER A 320 -31.05 -28.20 16.13
C SER A 320 -31.44 -26.72 16.06
N GLN A 321 -30.44 -25.84 16.20
CA GLN A 321 -30.43 -24.49 15.63
C GLN A 321 -29.19 -24.38 14.73
N THR A 322 -29.42 -24.40 13.43
CA THR A 322 -28.46 -24.08 12.38
C THR A 322 -28.14 -22.59 12.40
N SER A 323 -27.28 -22.17 13.32
CA SER A 323 -26.62 -20.87 13.28
C SER A 323 -25.26 -21.06 12.59
N GLN A 324 -25.21 -20.78 11.30
CA GLN A 324 -23.96 -20.68 10.54
C GLN A 324 -23.18 -19.43 10.99
N HIS A 325 -22.49 -19.51 12.12
CA HIS A 325 -21.42 -18.57 12.42
C HIS A 325 -20.18 -19.02 11.64
N HIS A 326 -19.98 -18.43 10.46
CA HIS A 326 -18.73 -18.52 9.71
C HIS A 326 -17.60 -17.91 10.56
N LEU A 327 -16.78 -18.76 11.18
CA LEU A 327 -15.50 -18.38 11.76
C LEU A 327 -14.57 -17.96 10.62
N SER A 328 -14.42 -16.65 10.43
CA SER A 328 -13.50 -16.04 9.47
C SER A 328 -12.05 -16.35 9.89
N LEU A 329 -11.28 -16.96 9.00
CA LEU A 329 -9.83 -17.12 9.15
C LEU A 329 -9.14 -15.76 8.96
N ASP A 330 -8.35 -15.31 9.93
CA ASP A 330 -7.48 -14.12 9.83
C ASP A 330 -6.18 -14.48 9.09
N LEU A 331 -6.30 -14.82 7.80
CA LEU A 331 -5.19 -14.73 6.85
C LEU A 331 -5.42 -13.47 6.01
N ASP A 332 -4.69 -12.41 6.37
CA ASP A 332 -4.96 -11.07 5.86
C ASP A 332 -4.45 -10.83 4.43
N THR A 333 -3.51 -11.65 3.90
CA THR A 333 -2.88 -11.37 2.60
C THR A 333 -2.18 -12.57 1.96
N ILE A 334 -2.56 -12.96 0.74
CA ILE A 334 -1.79 -13.85 -0.16
C ILE A 334 -1.39 -13.04 -1.40
N SER A 335 -0.16 -12.54 -1.45
CA SER A 335 0.33 -11.81 -2.64
C SER A 335 0.94 -12.81 -3.62
N VAL A 336 0.48 -12.81 -4.87
CA VAL A 336 1.01 -13.65 -5.97
C VAL A 336 1.60 -12.71 -7.00
N LEU A 337 2.93 -12.58 -6.97
CA LEU A 337 3.68 -11.70 -7.86
C LEU A 337 4.36 -12.52 -8.94
N ASP A 338 3.83 -12.51 -10.15
CA ASP A 338 4.57 -13.01 -11.30
C ASP A 338 4.92 -11.86 -12.24
N LYS A 339 6.20 -11.78 -12.64
CA LYS A 339 6.71 -10.83 -13.62
C LYS A 339 6.48 -11.29 -15.06
N ASP A 340 6.26 -12.59 -15.23
CA ASP A 340 6.09 -13.27 -16.51
C ASP A 340 4.89 -14.22 -16.41
N ILE A 341 3.67 -13.67 -16.30
CA ILE A 341 2.47 -14.46 -16.56
C ILE A 341 2.48 -14.82 -18.06
N LYS A 342 3.17 -15.91 -18.42
CA LYS A 342 3.09 -16.48 -19.78
C LYS A 342 1.67 -16.96 -20.03
N TYR A 343 1.32 -17.14 -21.29
CA TYR A 343 -0.01 -17.62 -21.72
C TYR A 343 -0.51 -18.85 -20.91
N ASP A 344 0.34 -19.87 -20.77
CA ASP A 344 -0.02 -21.10 -20.02
C ASP A 344 -0.26 -20.83 -18.53
N ILE A 345 0.34 -19.76 -18.00
CA ILE A 345 0.30 -19.33 -16.61
C ILE A 345 -0.95 -18.51 -16.32
N ALA A 346 -1.36 -17.63 -17.22
CA ALA A 346 -2.66 -16.96 -17.06
C ALA A 346 -3.77 -18.02 -16.99
N ASN A 347 -3.65 -19.08 -17.79
CA ASN A 347 -4.56 -20.22 -17.66
C ASN A 347 -4.28 -21.03 -16.39
N SER A 348 -3.03 -21.30 -15.96
CA SER A 348 -2.79 -22.15 -14.77
C SER A 348 -2.88 -21.45 -13.42
N LEU A 349 -2.71 -20.12 -13.33
CA LEU A 349 -2.99 -19.33 -12.13
C LEU A 349 -4.49 -19.12 -11.99
N PHE A 350 -5.17 -18.86 -13.11
CA PHE A 350 -6.57 -18.47 -13.07
C PHE A 350 -7.58 -19.60 -13.37
N ALA A 351 -7.18 -20.72 -13.97
CA ALA A 351 -8.07 -21.88 -14.18
C ALA A 351 -8.25 -22.77 -12.94
N PRO A 352 -7.25 -23.01 -12.07
CA PRO A 352 -7.50 -23.67 -10.79
C PRO A 352 -8.17 -22.76 -9.77
N THR A 353 -8.03 -21.43 -9.89
CA THR A 353 -8.88 -20.49 -9.15
C THR A 353 -10.34 -20.53 -9.62
N LEU A 354 -10.70 -21.25 -10.69
CA LEU A 354 -12.12 -21.54 -10.95
C LEU A 354 -12.63 -22.72 -10.11
N ASP A 355 -11.77 -23.42 -9.35
CA ASP A 355 -12.24 -24.24 -8.25
C ASP A 355 -12.78 -23.29 -7.17
N PRO A 356 -14.12 -23.29 -6.93
CA PRO A 356 -14.75 -22.38 -5.97
C PRO A 356 -14.15 -22.50 -4.57
N SER A 357 -13.50 -23.63 -4.26
CA SER A 357 -12.86 -23.84 -2.96
C SER A 357 -11.66 -22.91 -2.72
N PHE A 358 -10.87 -22.56 -3.73
CA PHE A 358 -9.65 -21.77 -3.55
C PHE A 358 -9.93 -20.26 -3.43
N ASN A 359 -10.88 -19.75 -4.21
CA ASN A 359 -11.19 -18.32 -4.25
C ASN A 359 -11.84 -17.76 -2.99
N ASN A 360 -12.40 -18.63 -2.15
CA ASN A 360 -13.06 -18.22 -0.92
C ASN A 360 -12.08 -17.75 0.16
N PHE A 361 -10.76 -17.91 -0.02
CA PHE A 361 -9.76 -17.56 0.99
C PHE A 361 -8.87 -16.37 0.64
N ILE A 362 -8.78 -15.97 -0.63
CA ILE A 362 -7.90 -14.86 -1.02
C ILE A 362 -8.57 -13.54 -0.65
N THR A 363 -8.03 -12.86 0.35
CA THR A 363 -8.47 -11.53 0.81
C THR A 363 -7.69 -10.39 0.17
N THR A 364 -6.48 -10.62 -0.30
CA THR A 364 -5.68 -9.62 -1.01
C THR A 364 -5.00 -10.27 -2.20
N LEU A 365 -5.08 -9.66 -3.38
CA LEU A 365 -4.32 -10.03 -4.58
C LEU A 365 -3.50 -8.81 -5.03
N GLU A 366 -2.19 -8.97 -5.14
CA GLU A 366 -1.28 -7.92 -5.61
C GLU A 366 -0.49 -8.43 -6.81
N ILE A 367 -0.53 -7.69 -7.92
CA ILE A 367 0.15 -8.00 -9.18
C ILE A 367 0.98 -6.77 -9.61
N LEU A 368 2.29 -6.80 -9.37
CA LEU A 368 3.11 -5.59 -9.49
C LEU A 368 3.56 -5.23 -10.91
N ARG A 369 3.72 -6.19 -11.83
CA ARG A 369 4.31 -5.92 -13.17
C ARG A 369 3.82 -6.90 -14.25
N ALA A 370 3.15 -6.38 -15.27
CA ALA A 370 2.98 -7.04 -16.56
C ALA A 370 3.93 -6.38 -17.58
N ARG A 371 4.99 -7.08 -18.02
CA ARG A 371 5.99 -6.51 -18.95
C ARG A 371 5.63 -6.70 -20.43
N ASP A 372 4.83 -7.72 -20.75
CA ASP A 372 4.61 -8.09 -22.14
C ASP A 372 3.25 -7.64 -22.67
N ARG A 373 3.29 -6.76 -23.68
CA ARG A 373 2.10 -6.25 -24.37
C ARG A 373 1.30 -7.36 -25.05
N MET A 374 1.97 -8.43 -25.51
CA MET A 374 1.32 -9.54 -26.22
C MET A 374 0.38 -10.33 -25.30
N HIS A 375 0.61 -10.30 -23.99
CA HIS A 375 -0.15 -11.06 -23.00
C HIS A 375 -1.27 -10.26 -22.32
N ASN A 376 -1.41 -8.96 -22.62
CA ASN A 376 -2.37 -8.08 -21.97
C ASN A 376 -3.80 -8.62 -22.03
N ALA A 377 -4.21 -9.18 -23.18
CA ALA A 377 -5.57 -9.67 -23.35
C ALA A 377 -5.90 -10.89 -22.49
N TYR A 378 -4.94 -11.80 -22.36
CA TYR A 378 -5.07 -13.00 -21.55
C TYR A 378 -5.05 -12.67 -20.07
N ILE A 379 -4.09 -11.87 -19.61
CA ILE A 379 -4.00 -11.46 -18.20
C ILE A 379 -5.25 -10.70 -17.79
N SER A 380 -5.71 -9.76 -18.63
CA SER A 380 -6.95 -9.01 -18.43
C SER A 380 -8.15 -9.96 -18.29
N ARG A 381 -8.28 -10.93 -19.21
CA ARG A 381 -9.37 -11.93 -19.18
C ARG A 381 -9.31 -12.77 -17.90
N ALA A 382 -8.13 -13.23 -17.53
CA ALA A 382 -7.93 -14.12 -16.41
C ALA A 382 -8.19 -13.39 -15.08
N LEU A 383 -7.75 -12.13 -14.96
CA LEU A 383 -8.10 -11.25 -13.87
C LEU A 383 -9.61 -11.01 -13.78
N HIS A 384 -10.31 -10.81 -14.91
CA HIS A 384 -11.77 -10.69 -14.91
C HIS A 384 -12.46 -11.95 -14.34
N MET A 385 -12.10 -13.14 -14.84
CA MET A 385 -12.65 -14.40 -14.35
C MET A 385 -12.39 -14.59 -12.84
N PHE A 386 -11.19 -14.23 -12.38
CA PHE A 386 -10.86 -14.26 -10.95
C PHE A 386 -11.76 -13.33 -10.13
N LEU A 387 -11.92 -12.08 -10.54
CA LEU A 387 -12.77 -11.11 -9.83
C LEU A 387 -14.24 -11.56 -9.80
N CYS A 388 -14.71 -12.22 -10.85
CA CYS A 388 -16.04 -12.85 -10.92
C CYS A 388 -16.21 -14.05 -9.99
N ALA A 389 -15.12 -14.67 -9.55
CA ALA A 389 -15.16 -15.88 -8.73
C ALA A 389 -14.61 -15.69 -7.30
N ALA A 390 -14.13 -14.49 -6.93
CA ALA A 390 -13.46 -14.20 -5.65
C ALA A 390 -14.31 -13.33 -4.69
N PRO A 391 -15.34 -13.88 -4.01
CA PRO A 391 -16.22 -13.11 -3.13
C PRO A 391 -15.53 -12.57 -1.87
N SER A 392 -14.47 -13.26 -1.41
CA SER A 392 -13.72 -12.90 -0.20
C SER A 392 -12.64 -11.84 -0.44
N LEU A 393 -12.42 -11.41 -1.69
CA LEU A 393 -11.37 -10.45 -2.02
C LEU A 393 -11.68 -9.06 -1.44
N LEU A 394 -10.78 -8.59 -0.58
CA LEU A 394 -10.82 -7.28 0.10
C LEU A 394 -9.86 -6.27 -0.55
N HIS A 395 -8.75 -6.70 -1.13
CA HIS A 395 -7.76 -5.81 -1.70
C HIS A 395 -7.26 -6.31 -3.06
N LEU A 396 -7.38 -5.50 -4.11
CA LEU A 396 -6.75 -5.73 -5.41
C LEU A 396 -5.74 -4.64 -5.69
N LEU A 397 -4.46 -5.01 -5.81
CA LEU A 397 -3.34 -4.12 -6.09
C LEU A 397 -2.69 -4.51 -7.42
N ALA A 398 -3.27 -4.07 -8.53
CA ALA A 398 -2.81 -4.39 -9.89
C ALA A 398 -2.56 -3.11 -10.73
N PRO A 399 -1.76 -2.13 -10.24
CA PRO A 399 -1.64 -0.81 -10.85
C PRO A 399 -0.97 -0.80 -12.22
N THR A 400 -0.28 -1.89 -12.60
CA THR A 400 0.40 -2.00 -13.91
C THR A 400 -0.23 -3.06 -14.79
N VAL A 401 -1.21 -3.82 -14.28
CA VAL A 401 -1.86 -4.89 -15.04
C VAL A 401 -2.97 -4.30 -15.88
N PRO A 402 -2.90 -4.43 -17.21
CA PRO A 402 -3.95 -3.96 -18.08
C PRO A 402 -5.22 -4.78 -17.86
N TYR A 403 -6.31 -4.09 -17.57
CA TYR A 403 -7.66 -4.62 -17.50
C TYR A 403 -8.52 -3.97 -18.59
N PHE A 404 -9.22 -4.77 -19.37
CA PHE A 404 -10.04 -4.29 -20.47
C PHE A 404 -11.37 -3.75 -19.92
N ALA A 405 -11.61 -2.45 -20.11
CA ALA A 405 -12.83 -1.79 -19.67
C ALA A 405 -14.09 -2.39 -20.32
N GLU A 406 -13.93 -3.04 -21.47
CA GLU A 406 -14.95 -3.79 -22.19
C GLU A 406 -15.63 -4.86 -21.34
N TYR A 407 -14.94 -5.43 -20.35
CA TYR A 407 -15.53 -6.42 -19.44
C TYR A 407 -16.51 -5.82 -18.43
N LEU A 408 -16.58 -4.48 -18.33
CA LEU A 408 -17.52 -3.79 -17.46
C LEU A 408 -18.81 -3.40 -18.20
N ASP A 409 -18.79 -3.43 -19.54
CA ASP A 409 -19.96 -3.19 -20.36
C ASP A 409 -20.78 -4.48 -20.45
N LEU A 410 -21.97 -4.51 -19.84
CA LEU A 410 -22.86 -5.68 -19.87
C LEU A 410 -23.93 -5.59 -20.98
N GLN A 411 -23.86 -4.58 -21.86
CA GLN A 411 -25.02 -4.04 -22.58
C GLN A 411 -25.08 -4.31 -24.09
N GLY A 412 -23.95 -4.60 -24.72
CA GLY A 412 -23.81 -5.13 -26.07
C GLY A 412 -24.39 -6.54 -26.34
N PRO A 413 -24.35 -6.95 -27.62
CA PRO A 413 -25.00 -8.16 -28.10
C PRO A 413 -24.37 -9.43 -27.52
N THR A 414 -25.22 -10.42 -27.25
CA THR A 414 -24.81 -11.79 -26.93
C THR A 414 -25.06 -12.70 -28.13
N PHE A 415 -24.07 -13.50 -28.51
CA PHE A 415 -24.19 -14.58 -29.48
C PHE A 415 -24.66 -15.87 -28.80
N ASP A 416 -25.06 -16.84 -29.62
CA ASP A 416 -25.36 -18.21 -29.18
C ASP A 416 -24.19 -18.78 -28.38
N GLY A 417 -24.46 -19.21 -27.14
CA GLY A 417 -23.45 -19.61 -26.15
C GLY A 417 -23.19 -18.60 -25.01
N GLY A 418 -23.94 -17.49 -24.94
CA GLY A 418 -23.85 -16.52 -23.81
C GLY A 418 -22.68 -15.55 -23.93
N TYR A 419 -22.11 -15.48 -25.11
CA TYR A 419 -20.88 -14.81 -25.46
C TYR A 419 -21.09 -13.37 -25.90
N TYR A 420 -20.37 -12.42 -25.31
CA TYR A 420 -20.69 -11.00 -25.43
C TYR A 420 -19.72 -10.18 -26.29
N TYR A 421 -20.24 -9.20 -27.04
CA TYR A 421 -19.47 -8.18 -27.75
C TYR A 421 -19.77 -6.78 -27.20
N PRO A 422 -18.75 -6.00 -26.76
CA PRO A 422 -18.93 -4.61 -26.34
C PRO A 422 -19.48 -3.74 -27.46
N ARG A 423 -20.39 -2.80 -27.16
CA ARG A 423 -21.04 -1.96 -28.19
C ARG A 423 -20.06 -1.12 -28.99
N SER A 424 -18.97 -0.71 -28.34
CA SER A 424 -18.04 0.27 -28.87
C SER A 424 -16.97 -0.30 -29.81
N CYS A 425 -16.88 -1.62 -29.97
CA CYS A 425 -15.94 -2.22 -30.91
C CYS A 425 -16.51 -2.14 -32.34
N ALA A 426 -15.91 -1.35 -33.22
CA ALA A 426 -16.33 -1.29 -34.61
C ALA A 426 -16.32 -2.71 -35.25
N PRO A 427 -17.41 -3.17 -35.87
CA PRO A 427 -17.51 -4.53 -36.42
C PRO A 427 -16.51 -4.83 -37.54
N ALA A 428 -15.91 -3.79 -38.15
CA ALA A 428 -14.99 -3.92 -39.27
C ALA A 428 -13.58 -4.43 -38.89
N ARG A 429 -13.26 -4.57 -37.60
CA ARG A 429 -12.00 -5.16 -37.12
C ARG A 429 -12.29 -6.32 -36.19
N LEU A 430 -12.96 -7.35 -36.71
CA LEU A 430 -13.07 -8.67 -36.09
C LEU A 430 -11.66 -9.22 -35.88
N ILE A 431 -11.04 -8.87 -34.76
CA ILE A 431 -9.84 -9.53 -34.27
C ILE A 431 -10.29 -10.95 -33.96
N THR A 432 -9.92 -11.89 -34.82
CA THR A 432 -10.28 -13.33 -34.80
C THR A 432 -9.94 -14.05 -33.49
N ASN A 433 -9.31 -13.37 -32.54
CA ASN A 433 -8.90 -13.89 -31.24
C ASN A 433 -9.58 -13.20 -30.04
N THR A 434 -10.64 -12.41 -30.24
CA THR A 434 -11.46 -11.98 -29.09
C THR A 434 -12.21 -13.18 -28.56
N HIS A 435 -11.56 -13.93 -27.68
CA HIS A 435 -12.18 -15.02 -26.94
C HIS A 435 -13.47 -14.50 -26.34
N PHE A 436 -14.55 -15.11 -26.77
CA PHE A 436 -15.85 -14.80 -26.26
C PHE A 436 -15.89 -15.02 -24.75
N LEU A 437 -16.46 -14.06 -24.02
CA LEU A 437 -16.62 -14.15 -22.58
C LEU A 437 -18.09 -14.16 -22.21
N LYS A 438 -18.40 -14.93 -21.16
CA LYS A 438 -19.69 -14.93 -20.51
C LYS A 438 -19.88 -13.62 -19.76
N LYS A 439 -21.08 -13.06 -19.79
CA LYS A 439 -21.43 -11.88 -18.99
C LYS A 439 -21.41 -12.24 -17.51
N GLU A 440 -20.35 -11.85 -16.80
CA GLU A 440 -20.21 -12.10 -15.38
C GLU A 440 -19.91 -10.79 -14.63
N ILE A 441 -20.41 -10.71 -13.40
CA ILE A 441 -20.21 -9.56 -12.51
C ILE A 441 -19.13 -9.94 -11.51
N TRP A 442 -18.29 -9.00 -11.11
CA TRP A 442 -17.34 -9.29 -10.04
C TRP A 442 -18.06 -9.72 -8.76
N ALA A 443 -17.63 -10.84 -8.18
CA ALA A 443 -18.14 -11.36 -6.92
C ALA A 443 -17.55 -10.61 -5.71
N CYS A 444 -16.45 -9.87 -5.88
CA CYS A 444 -15.73 -9.18 -4.79
C CYS A 444 -16.44 -7.90 -4.27
N ARG A 445 -17.65 -8.05 -3.70
CA ARG A 445 -18.46 -6.94 -3.14
C ARG A 445 -17.85 -6.26 -1.92
N ARG A 446 -17.01 -7.00 -1.20
CA ARG A 446 -16.33 -6.56 0.03
C ARG A 446 -14.99 -5.88 -0.25
N LEU A 447 -14.68 -5.62 -1.52
CA LEU A 447 -13.45 -4.96 -1.92
C LEU A 447 -13.33 -3.58 -1.27
N ARG A 448 -12.26 -3.38 -0.50
CA ARG A 448 -11.89 -2.16 0.22
C ARG A 448 -10.82 -1.37 -0.53
N THR A 449 -9.92 -2.04 -1.24
CA THR A 449 -8.88 -1.39 -2.03
C THR A 449 -8.91 -1.91 -3.46
N LEU A 450 -8.99 -1.00 -4.42
CA LEU A 450 -8.89 -1.30 -5.85
C LEU A 450 -7.87 -0.36 -6.49
N GLN A 451 -6.70 -0.88 -6.81
CA GLN A 451 -5.72 -0.21 -7.66
C GLN A 451 -5.62 -0.99 -8.97
N ILE A 452 -6.06 -0.40 -10.08
CA ILE A 452 -6.17 -1.13 -11.34
C ILE A 452 -5.90 -0.20 -12.54
N LYS A 453 -5.27 -0.75 -13.57
CA LYS A 453 -5.07 -0.06 -14.84
C LYS A 453 -6.11 -0.48 -15.87
N PHE A 454 -6.93 0.45 -16.32
CA PHE A 454 -7.86 0.22 -17.41
C PHE A 454 -7.22 0.54 -18.76
N ILE A 455 -7.39 -0.37 -19.70
CA ILE A 455 -7.11 -0.16 -21.12
C ILE A 455 -8.38 -0.48 -21.92
N SER A 456 -8.39 -0.10 -23.19
CA SER A 456 -9.41 -0.54 -24.15
C SER A 456 -8.72 -1.10 -25.38
N ARG A 457 -9.41 -1.98 -26.11
CA ARG A 457 -8.97 -2.52 -27.39
C ARG A 457 -9.10 -1.50 -28.51
N ASP A 458 -10.07 -0.61 -28.41
CA ASP A 458 -10.31 0.43 -29.40
C ASP A 458 -9.64 1.73 -28.97
N ILE A 459 -8.61 2.12 -29.74
CA ILE A 459 -7.83 3.34 -29.51
C ILE A 459 -8.70 4.59 -29.66
N SER A 460 -9.72 4.53 -30.52
CA SER A 460 -10.63 5.65 -30.76
C SER A 460 -11.67 5.84 -29.64
N ASP A 461 -11.92 4.79 -28.85
CA ASP A 461 -12.92 4.74 -27.79
C ASP A 461 -12.35 5.09 -26.40
N HIS A 462 -11.05 5.40 -26.35
CA HIS A 462 -10.34 5.68 -25.10
C HIS A 462 -10.95 6.86 -24.32
N ALA A 463 -11.48 7.91 -24.99
CA ALA A 463 -12.03 9.12 -24.37
C ALA A 463 -13.57 9.22 -24.36
N GLY A 464 -14.30 8.15 -24.68
CA GLY A 464 -15.76 8.17 -24.69
C GLY A 464 -16.36 8.49 -23.31
N ALA A 465 -17.32 9.42 -23.24
CA ALA A 465 -18.03 9.72 -21.99
C ALA A 465 -18.81 8.49 -21.50
N GLU A 466 -19.41 7.75 -22.42
CA GLU A 466 -20.11 6.51 -22.12
C GLU A 466 -19.21 5.47 -21.44
N ASN A 467 -18.00 5.25 -21.96
CA ASN A 467 -17.04 4.33 -21.35
C ASN A 467 -16.64 4.72 -19.92
N ALA A 468 -16.41 6.01 -19.69
CA ALA A 468 -16.15 6.52 -18.35
C ALA A 468 -17.35 6.26 -17.43
N ARG A 469 -18.57 6.53 -17.91
CA ARG A 469 -19.82 6.29 -17.16
C ARG A 469 -20.03 4.81 -16.84
N ILE A 470 -19.76 3.92 -17.79
CA ILE A 470 -19.84 2.47 -17.60
C ILE A 470 -18.87 2.06 -16.49
N MET A 471 -17.61 2.49 -16.59
CA MET A 471 -16.56 2.14 -15.63
C MET A 471 -16.87 2.65 -14.22
N PHE A 472 -17.16 3.95 -14.05
CA PHE A 472 -17.47 4.52 -12.74
C PHE A 472 -18.76 3.95 -12.15
N GLY A 473 -19.80 3.81 -12.98
CA GLY A 473 -21.08 3.25 -12.55
C GLY A 473 -20.97 1.78 -12.16
N TYR A 474 -20.18 0.98 -12.89
CA TYR A 474 -19.94 -0.42 -12.58
C TYR A 474 -19.20 -0.53 -11.25
N ILE A 475 -18.05 0.16 -11.10
CA ILE A 475 -17.24 0.11 -9.88
C ILE A 475 -18.07 0.52 -8.66
N SER A 476 -18.83 1.62 -8.76
CA SER A 476 -19.59 2.13 -7.62
C SER A 476 -20.79 1.26 -7.24
N THR A 477 -21.33 0.49 -8.19
CA THR A 477 -22.42 -0.47 -7.94
C THR A 477 -21.89 -1.81 -7.48
N VAL A 478 -20.74 -2.24 -8.02
CA VAL A 478 -20.22 -3.58 -7.79
C VAL A 478 -19.38 -3.68 -6.52
N CYS A 479 -18.62 -2.65 -6.20
CA CYS A 479 -17.74 -2.61 -5.04
C CYS A 479 -18.12 -1.46 -4.08
N PRO A 480 -19.31 -1.48 -3.45
CA PRO A 480 -19.81 -0.37 -2.63
C PRO A 480 -18.95 -0.10 -1.38
N ASN A 481 -18.16 -1.08 -0.94
CA ASN A 481 -17.32 -1.01 0.26
C ASN A 481 -15.90 -0.45 0.02
N LEU A 482 -15.64 0.10 -1.17
CA LEU A 482 -14.33 0.67 -1.49
C LEU A 482 -13.99 1.85 -0.57
N ARG A 483 -12.79 1.79 -0.01
CA ARG A 483 -12.13 2.84 0.78
C ARG A 483 -11.01 3.51 0.01
N GLU A 484 -10.33 2.76 -0.84
CA GLU A 484 -9.27 3.27 -1.70
C GLU A 484 -9.50 2.82 -3.14
N LEU A 485 -9.56 3.80 -4.04
CA LEU A 485 -9.71 3.59 -5.47
C LEU A 485 -8.57 4.32 -6.20
N ALA A 486 -7.72 3.57 -6.89
CA ALA A 486 -6.71 4.10 -7.80
C ALA A 486 -6.96 3.58 -9.22
N ILE A 487 -7.19 4.50 -10.15
CA ILE A 487 -7.45 4.20 -11.56
C ILE A 487 -6.30 4.75 -12.40
N ASP A 488 -5.59 3.89 -13.13
CA ASP A 488 -4.71 4.29 -14.24
C ASP A 488 -5.44 4.04 -15.56
N ARG A 489 -5.78 5.09 -16.29
CA ARG A 489 -6.40 4.96 -17.62
C ARG A 489 -5.90 6.07 -18.51
N LYS A 490 -5.32 5.70 -19.66
CA LYS A 490 -4.72 6.64 -20.62
C LYS A 490 -5.66 7.80 -20.95
N GLU A 491 -6.91 7.50 -21.29
CA GLU A 491 -7.92 8.54 -21.51
C GLU A 491 -9.19 8.23 -20.71
N LEU A 492 -9.69 9.24 -20.01
CA LEU A 492 -10.80 9.15 -19.08
C LEU A 492 -11.42 10.54 -18.92
N LYS A 493 -12.68 10.69 -19.34
CA LYS A 493 -13.47 11.91 -19.10
C LYS A 493 -13.87 11.97 -17.63
N LEU A 494 -13.46 13.04 -16.96
CA LEU A 494 -13.70 13.26 -15.53
C LEU A 494 -14.85 14.23 -15.23
N ASN A 495 -15.50 14.77 -16.26
CA ASN A 495 -16.64 15.67 -16.12
C ASN A 495 -17.93 14.91 -15.75
N LEU A 496 -19.02 15.64 -15.49
CA LEU A 496 -20.35 15.05 -15.23
C LEU A 496 -20.80 14.12 -16.36
N GLU A 497 -20.51 14.49 -17.61
CA GLU A 497 -20.84 13.67 -18.79
C GLU A 497 -20.17 12.29 -18.72
N GLY A 498 -18.91 12.25 -18.26
CA GLY A 498 -18.14 11.03 -18.01
C GLY A 498 -18.57 10.27 -16.74
N GLY A 499 -19.44 10.83 -15.91
CA GLY A 499 -20.05 10.14 -14.78
C GLY A 499 -19.12 9.97 -13.58
N LEU A 500 -18.12 10.83 -13.39
CA LEU A 500 -17.29 10.80 -12.19
C LEU A 500 -18.15 10.84 -10.91
N CYS A 501 -19.28 11.55 -10.94
CA CYS A 501 -20.25 11.64 -9.86
C CYS A 501 -20.89 10.30 -9.45
N PHE A 502 -20.80 9.22 -10.25
CA PHE A 502 -21.26 7.88 -9.83
C PHE A 502 -20.49 7.36 -8.61
N LEU A 503 -19.26 7.87 -8.37
CA LEU A 503 -18.46 7.51 -7.21
C LEU A 503 -19.04 8.00 -5.88
N SER A 504 -20.02 8.91 -5.91
CA SER A 504 -20.78 9.31 -4.72
C SER A 504 -21.45 8.15 -3.98
N ARG A 505 -21.74 7.04 -4.67
CA ARG A 505 -22.31 5.82 -4.06
C ARG A 505 -21.33 5.09 -3.16
N LEU A 506 -20.02 5.34 -3.30
CA LEU A 506 -18.98 4.72 -2.50
C LEU A 506 -18.87 5.44 -1.15
N ARG A 507 -19.83 5.21 -0.26
CA ARG A 507 -19.95 5.91 1.04
C ARG A 507 -18.67 5.84 1.90
N TYR A 508 -17.91 4.76 1.77
CA TYR A 508 -16.68 4.54 2.52
C TYR A 508 -15.40 5.02 1.81
N LEU A 509 -15.50 5.63 0.63
CA LEU A 509 -14.32 6.03 -0.14
C LEU A 509 -13.56 7.14 0.57
N GLN A 510 -12.34 6.84 0.99
CA GLN A 510 -11.41 7.73 1.69
C GLN A 510 -10.33 8.28 0.77
N ARG A 511 -9.85 7.48 -0.18
CA ARG A 511 -8.74 7.86 -1.07
C ARG A 511 -9.12 7.60 -2.51
N LEU A 512 -9.11 8.64 -3.34
CA LEU A 512 -9.30 8.54 -4.78
C LEU A 512 -8.03 9.01 -5.49
N THR A 513 -7.46 8.15 -6.33
CA THR A 513 -6.34 8.51 -7.21
C THR A 513 -6.73 8.22 -8.65
N ILE A 514 -6.60 9.20 -9.54
CA ILE A 514 -6.85 9.02 -10.98
C ILE A 514 -5.60 9.47 -11.74
N LEU A 515 -5.04 8.56 -12.51
CA LEU A 515 -3.98 8.81 -13.47
C LEU A 515 -4.58 8.74 -14.87
N THR A 516 -4.60 9.88 -15.57
CA THR A 516 -5.13 9.99 -16.93
C THR A 516 -4.39 11.03 -17.75
N TRP A 517 -4.34 10.84 -19.07
CA TRP A 517 -3.72 11.76 -20.03
C TRP A 517 -4.77 12.57 -20.79
N THR A 518 -6.03 12.54 -20.34
CA THR A 518 -7.10 13.32 -20.98
C THR A 518 -7.02 14.78 -20.61
N LYS A 519 -7.14 15.63 -21.62
CA LYS A 519 -7.40 17.06 -21.48
C LYS A 519 -8.86 17.29 -21.11
N THR A 520 -9.26 16.90 -19.89
CA THR A 520 -10.60 17.25 -19.39
C THR A 520 -10.49 18.57 -18.64
N LYS A 521 -11.18 19.61 -19.13
CA LYS A 521 -11.40 20.82 -18.34
C LYS A 521 -12.41 20.47 -17.25
N LEU A 522 -11.95 20.37 -16.01
CA LEU A 522 -12.81 20.16 -14.85
C LEU A 522 -13.39 21.51 -14.41
N GLU A 523 -14.71 21.58 -14.36
CA GLU A 523 -15.44 22.72 -13.82
C GLU A 523 -15.94 22.41 -12.40
N LYS A 524 -16.30 23.45 -11.64
CA LYS A 524 -16.81 23.29 -10.27
C LYS A 524 -17.98 22.30 -10.18
N ARG A 525 -18.93 22.39 -11.13
CA ARG A 525 -20.08 21.47 -11.24
C ARG A 525 -19.71 19.99 -11.40
N ASP A 526 -18.53 19.69 -11.93
CA ASP A 526 -18.06 18.31 -12.08
C ASP A 526 -17.61 17.69 -10.75
N LEU A 527 -17.38 18.53 -9.74
CA LEU A 527 -16.79 18.20 -8.46
C LEU A 527 -17.71 18.53 -7.28
N ASP A 528 -18.82 19.25 -7.51
CA ASP A 528 -19.80 19.62 -6.47
C ASP A 528 -20.35 18.40 -5.70
N TRP A 529 -20.35 17.22 -6.32
CA TRP A 529 -20.69 15.96 -5.66
C TRP A 529 -19.68 15.53 -4.58
N MET A 530 -18.57 16.25 -4.38
CA MET A 530 -17.63 15.98 -3.30
C MET A 530 -17.79 16.93 -2.11
N ALA A 531 -18.62 17.97 -2.24
CA ALA A 531 -18.71 19.04 -1.26
C ALA A 531 -19.10 18.49 0.12
N ARG A 532 -18.35 18.86 1.17
CA ARG A 532 -18.78 18.63 2.56
C ARG A 532 -19.80 19.71 2.90
N ARG A 533 -21.01 19.33 3.31
CA ARG A 533 -21.88 20.32 3.97
C ARG A 533 -21.19 20.80 5.25
N PRO A 534 -21.17 22.13 5.52
CA PRO A 534 -20.83 22.60 6.85
C PRO A 534 -21.83 22.01 7.84
N VAL A 535 -21.33 21.39 8.90
CA VAL A 535 -22.13 20.95 10.05
C VAL A 535 -22.52 22.22 10.80
N GLY A 536 -23.69 22.76 10.48
CA GLY A 536 -24.21 24.01 11.06
C GLY A 536 -24.69 24.99 9.99
N GLU A 537 -26.00 25.17 9.93
CA GLU A 537 -26.75 26.31 9.37
C GLU A 537 -26.31 26.86 8.00
N VAL A 538 -27.07 26.54 6.94
CA VAL A 538 -27.94 27.47 6.18
C VAL A 538 -28.79 26.59 5.24
N ASN A 539 -30.12 26.72 5.30
CA ASN A 539 -31.06 26.12 4.34
C ASN A 539 -30.86 26.72 2.93
N LEU A 540 -29.88 26.22 2.19
CA LEU A 540 -29.75 26.45 0.75
C LEU A 540 -30.64 25.44 0.01
N GLY A 541 -31.84 25.86 -0.38
CA GLY A 541 -32.72 25.06 -1.25
C GLY A 541 -32.09 24.86 -2.64
N ILE A 542 -32.00 23.61 -3.10
CA ILE A 542 -31.42 23.23 -4.38
C ILE A 542 -32.54 22.96 -5.39
N ASN A 543 -32.80 23.91 -6.29
CA ASN A 543 -33.67 23.70 -7.45
C ASN A 543 -32.81 23.39 -8.69
N GLY A 544 -32.36 22.14 -8.83
CA GLY A 544 -31.72 21.66 -10.06
C GLY A 544 -32.75 21.23 -11.10
N ARG A 545 -32.70 21.80 -12.31
CA ARG A 545 -33.44 21.27 -13.48
C ARG A 545 -32.45 20.53 -14.38
N VAL A 546 -32.67 19.23 -14.58
CA VAL A 546 -31.92 18.44 -15.56
C VAL A 546 -32.58 18.60 -16.93
N CYS A 547 -32.01 19.43 -17.79
CA CYS A 547 -32.46 19.59 -19.17
C CYS A 547 -31.54 18.80 -20.12
N LEU A 548 -32.13 17.82 -20.82
CA LEU A 548 -31.52 17.27 -22.02
C LEU A 548 -31.80 18.25 -23.15
N ASP A 549 -30.75 18.78 -23.79
CA ASP A 549 -30.96 19.51 -25.02
C ASP A 549 -31.41 18.55 -26.15
N PRO A 550 -31.93 19.05 -27.28
CA PRO A 550 -32.36 18.23 -28.40
C PRO A 550 -31.25 17.35 -29.02
N ASN A 551 -29.97 17.66 -28.73
CA ASN A 551 -28.80 16.94 -29.22
C ASN A 551 -28.29 15.88 -28.23
N GLY A 552 -28.98 15.68 -27.09
CA GLY A 552 -28.58 14.75 -26.05
C GLY A 552 -27.46 15.24 -25.14
N VAL A 553 -27.10 16.54 -25.21
CA VAL A 553 -26.16 17.17 -24.29
C VAL A 553 -26.87 17.47 -22.98
N ILE A 554 -26.35 16.91 -21.89
CA ILE A 554 -26.88 17.14 -20.55
C ILE A 554 -26.36 18.50 -20.07
N SER A 555 -27.24 19.48 -19.94
CA SER A 555 -26.91 20.78 -19.35
C SER A 555 -27.33 20.83 -17.89
N PHE A 556 -26.36 21.10 -17.01
CA PHE A 556 -26.59 21.33 -15.57
C PHE A 556 -26.50 22.82 -15.26
N GLY A 557 -27.62 23.40 -14.85
CA GLY A 557 -27.66 24.66 -14.11
C GLY A 557 -28.03 24.36 -12.67
N ILE A 558 -27.05 24.42 -11.76
CA ILE A 558 -27.31 24.47 -10.32
C ILE A 558 -27.28 25.96 -9.96
N THR A 559 -28.45 26.56 -9.76
CA THR A 559 -28.58 27.93 -9.24
C THR A 559 -29.25 27.87 -7.87
N PHE A 560 -28.65 28.55 -6.89
CA PHE A 560 -29.05 28.52 -5.49
C PHE A 560 -30.13 29.57 -5.20
N THR A 561 -31.41 29.19 -5.22
CA THR A 561 -32.53 29.98 -4.67
C THR A 561 -33.68 29.07 -4.19
N GLY A 562 -34.20 29.30 -2.96
CA GLY A 562 -35.22 28.48 -2.25
C GLY A 562 -36.64 28.56 -2.85
N LYS A 563 -37.72 27.92 -2.36
CA LYS A 563 -38.06 27.03 -1.21
C LYS A 563 -38.75 25.77 -1.77
N CYS A 564 -38.80 24.65 -1.03
CA CYS A 564 -39.66 23.50 -1.37
C CYS A 564 -40.27 22.87 -0.11
N SER A 565 -41.47 22.29 -0.27
CA SER A 565 -42.34 21.73 0.77
C SER A 565 -42.23 20.21 0.85
N ASP A 566 -42.34 19.69 2.08
CA ASP A 566 -42.20 18.27 2.45
C ASP A 566 -43.36 17.38 1.95
N GLU A 567 -43.00 16.27 1.28
CA GLU A 567 -43.81 15.05 1.25
C GLU A 567 -42.92 13.85 1.61
N GLY A 568 -43.32 13.12 2.65
CA GLY A 568 -42.56 12.02 3.24
C GLY A 568 -42.57 10.76 2.38
N VAL A 569 -41.37 10.24 2.07
CA VAL A 569 -41.16 8.95 1.40
C VAL A 569 -40.58 7.95 2.39
N ASN A 570 -41.19 6.76 2.43
CA ASN A 570 -40.88 5.69 3.37
C ASN A 570 -39.86 4.71 2.73
N ASP A 571 -38.58 4.77 3.13
CA ASP A 571 -37.48 4.04 2.45
C ASP A 571 -36.92 2.88 3.31
N ASN A 572 -37.68 1.77 3.38
CA ASN A 572 -37.27 0.51 4.04
C ASN A 572 -36.67 -0.49 3.03
N LYS A 573 -35.67 -0.11 2.23
CA LYS A 573 -34.96 -1.05 1.34
C LYS A 573 -33.64 -1.50 1.94
N THR A 574 -33.57 -2.80 2.27
CA THR A 574 -32.37 -3.49 2.75
C THR A 574 -31.25 -3.44 1.69
N PRO A 575 -30.05 -2.92 2.02
CA PRO A 575 -28.94 -2.73 1.08
C PRO A 575 -28.22 -4.01 0.64
N ASP A 576 -28.61 -5.18 1.12
CA ASP A 576 -27.81 -6.41 0.99
C ASP A 576 -28.18 -7.32 -0.20
N ARG A 577 -29.13 -6.93 -1.06
CA ARG A 577 -29.44 -7.75 -2.24
C ARG A 577 -28.30 -7.67 -3.27
N GLU A 578 -27.79 -8.83 -3.67
CA GLU A 578 -26.82 -8.93 -4.77
C GLU A 578 -27.42 -8.33 -6.05
N PRO A 579 -26.76 -7.33 -6.68
CA PRO A 579 -27.29 -6.74 -7.89
C PRO A 579 -27.15 -7.74 -9.03
N THR A 580 -28.26 -7.93 -9.71
CA THR A 580 -28.41 -8.84 -10.83
C THR A 580 -27.83 -8.22 -12.10
N VAL A 581 -27.62 -9.03 -13.15
CA VAL A 581 -27.22 -8.54 -14.47
C VAL A 581 -28.21 -7.49 -14.99
N GLU A 582 -29.51 -7.63 -14.70
CA GLU A 582 -30.54 -6.68 -15.13
C GLU A 582 -30.45 -5.33 -14.40
N ASP A 583 -30.07 -5.33 -13.11
CA ASP A 583 -29.82 -4.09 -12.35
C ASP A 583 -28.66 -3.29 -12.94
N ILE A 584 -27.67 -4.00 -13.50
CA ILE A 584 -26.44 -3.43 -14.05
C ILE A 584 -26.55 -3.15 -15.56
N LYS A 585 -27.54 -3.73 -16.24
CA LYS A 585 -27.73 -3.63 -17.69
C LYS A 585 -28.03 -2.21 -18.17
N ASN A 586 -28.31 -1.24 -17.31
CA ASN A 586 -28.46 0.16 -17.75
C ASN A 586 -27.32 1.06 -17.24
N ILE A 587 -26.28 0.48 -16.64
CA ILE A 587 -25.12 1.23 -16.18
C ILE A 587 -24.45 1.93 -17.36
N GLY A 588 -23.99 3.16 -17.14
CA GLY A 588 -23.36 3.97 -18.16
C GLY A 588 -24.33 4.79 -19.03
N SER A 589 -25.63 4.44 -19.06
CA SER A 589 -26.62 5.18 -19.86
C SER A 589 -26.87 6.59 -19.33
N ALA A 590 -27.29 7.50 -20.21
CA ALA A 590 -27.71 8.85 -19.81
C ALA A 590 -28.90 8.81 -18.83
N ALA A 591 -29.82 7.85 -18.99
CA ALA A 591 -30.91 7.62 -18.05
C ALA A 591 -30.42 7.22 -16.65
N HIS A 592 -29.40 6.35 -16.58
CA HIS A 592 -28.79 5.97 -15.32
C HIS A 592 -28.07 7.14 -14.64
N LEU A 593 -27.37 7.99 -15.41
CA LEU A 593 -26.76 9.21 -14.91
C LEU A 593 -27.81 10.17 -14.35
N LYS A 594 -28.91 10.40 -15.09
CA LYS A 594 -30.04 11.22 -14.62
C LYS A 594 -30.62 10.68 -13.32
N LYS A 595 -30.88 9.38 -13.22
CA LYS A 595 -31.36 8.72 -12.00
C LYS A 595 -30.38 8.91 -10.83
N CYS A 596 -29.08 8.76 -11.08
CA CYS A 596 -28.05 8.97 -10.06
C CYS A 596 -28.01 10.40 -9.55
N LEU A 597 -28.13 11.39 -10.44
CA LEU A 597 -28.12 12.80 -10.08
C LEU A 597 -29.39 13.19 -9.33
N SER A 598 -30.55 12.64 -9.69
CA SER A 598 -31.77 12.79 -8.91
C SER A 598 -31.67 12.13 -7.53
N GLN A 599 -31.01 10.96 -7.42
CA GLN A 599 -30.76 10.34 -6.13
C GLN A 599 -29.82 11.18 -5.27
N LEU A 600 -28.72 11.65 -5.85
CA LEU A 600 -27.79 12.57 -5.20
C LEU A 600 -28.52 13.81 -4.68
N GLN A 601 -29.38 14.41 -5.50
CA GLN A 601 -30.17 15.56 -5.08
C GLN A 601 -31.05 15.25 -3.88
N ARG A 602 -31.61 14.04 -3.77
CA ARG A 602 -32.39 13.59 -2.60
C ARG A 602 -31.51 13.30 -1.38
N ASP A 603 -30.45 12.52 -1.55
CA ASP A 603 -29.51 12.13 -0.48
C ASP A 603 -28.80 13.34 0.15
N ILE A 604 -28.66 14.43 -0.60
CA ILE A 604 -28.17 15.70 -0.09
C ILE A 604 -29.07 16.26 1.03
N TYR A 605 -30.37 15.96 1.03
CA TYR A 605 -31.29 16.41 2.07
C TYR A 605 -31.24 15.56 3.35
N ASP A 606 -30.97 14.27 3.26
CA ASP A 606 -31.10 13.30 4.37
C ASP A 606 -29.85 13.10 5.25
N GLU A 607 -29.02 14.14 5.39
CA GLU A 607 -27.81 14.15 6.24
C GLU A 607 -26.73 13.09 5.92
N GLY A 608 -25.74 13.50 5.09
CA GLY A 608 -24.36 13.03 5.29
C GLY A 608 -23.87 11.88 4.40
N CYS A 609 -24.55 11.56 3.31
CA CYS A 609 -24.20 10.43 2.43
C CYS A 609 -23.02 10.68 1.46
N TRP A 610 -22.12 11.60 1.77
CA TRP A 610 -20.96 11.84 0.91
C TRP A 610 -19.83 10.86 1.24
N PRO A 611 -19.01 10.47 0.24
CA PRO A 611 -17.84 9.64 0.52
C PRO A 611 -16.98 10.28 1.60
N MET A 612 -16.43 9.45 2.50
CA MET A 612 -15.45 9.82 3.53
C MET A 612 -14.10 10.27 2.95
N LEU A 613 -14.11 10.93 1.79
CA LEU A 613 -12.93 11.31 1.02
C LEU A 613 -12.04 12.25 1.84
N GLU A 614 -10.84 11.76 2.11
CA GLU A 614 -9.75 12.42 2.83
C GLU A 614 -8.62 12.81 1.87
N PHE A 615 -8.46 12.05 0.77
CA PHE A 615 -7.42 12.26 -0.22
C PHE A 615 -7.96 12.22 -1.66
N LEU A 616 -7.60 13.22 -2.46
CA LEU A 616 -7.81 13.26 -3.90
C LEU A 616 -6.48 13.49 -4.63
N GLY A 617 -6.02 12.47 -5.36
CA GLY A 617 -4.85 12.51 -6.21
C GLY A 617 -5.23 12.56 -7.68
N LEU A 618 -4.93 13.63 -8.39
CA LEU A 618 -5.10 13.73 -9.84
C LEU A 618 -3.73 13.83 -10.50
N LYS A 619 -3.36 12.80 -11.27
CA LYS A 619 -2.16 12.82 -12.10
C LYS A 619 -2.60 13.03 -13.54
N LEU A 620 -2.59 14.29 -13.94
CA LEU A 620 -3.01 14.73 -15.27
C LEU A 620 -1.75 14.96 -16.11
N LEU A 621 -1.68 14.33 -17.27
CA LEU A 621 -0.59 14.54 -18.20
C LEU A 621 -0.94 15.71 -19.13
N LEU A 622 -0.26 16.84 -18.96
CA LEU A 622 -0.44 18.02 -19.80
C LEU A 622 0.32 17.82 -21.12
N LEU A 623 -0.39 17.52 -22.19
CA LEU A 623 0.16 17.62 -23.54
C LEU A 623 0.24 19.11 -23.93
N TYR A 624 1.42 19.70 -23.71
CA TYR A 624 1.76 21.08 -24.09
C TYR A 624 1.53 21.30 -25.59
N LYS A 625 0.59 22.19 -25.94
CA LYS A 625 0.52 22.83 -27.26
C LYS A 625 0.45 24.33 -27.03
N GLY A 626 1.62 24.95 -26.90
CA GLY A 626 1.88 26.35 -27.27
C GLY A 626 1.27 27.50 -26.47
N GLU A 627 0.25 27.30 -25.64
CA GLU A 627 -0.35 28.40 -24.85
C GLU A 627 -0.15 28.18 -23.35
N LEU A 628 0.72 29.01 -22.78
CA LEU A 628 1.01 29.16 -21.34
C LEU A 628 -0.21 29.74 -20.60
N ALA A 629 -1.29 28.98 -20.50
CA ALA A 629 -2.18 29.16 -19.37
C ALA A 629 -1.59 28.35 -18.21
N ASP A 630 -1.04 29.04 -17.23
CA ASP A 630 -0.52 28.47 -15.99
C ASP A 630 -1.63 27.58 -15.37
N PRO A 631 -1.53 26.25 -15.43
CA PRO A 631 -2.63 25.35 -15.06
C PRO A 631 -2.92 25.31 -13.55
N ASP A 632 -2.20 26.09 -12.74
CA ASP A 632 -1.72 25.59 -11.46
C ASP A 632 -2.42 26.12 -10.20
N ASP A 633 -3.19 27.22 -10.26
CA ASP A 633 -3.88 27.71 -9.04
C ASP A 633 -5.38 27.39 -8.98
N HIS A 634 -6.06 27.27 -10.13
CA HIS A 634 -7.52 27.18 -10.12
C HIS A 634 -8.04 25.84 -9.56
N LEU A 635 -7.40 24.71 -9.88
CA LEU A 635 -7.89 23.41 -9.44
C LEU A 635 -7.66 23.17 -7.93
N PRO A 636 -6.47 23.43 -7.35
CA PRO A 636 -6.30 23.39 -5.90
C PRO A 636 -7.24 24.34 -5.17
N ALA A 637 -7.41 25.58 -5.65
CA ALA A 637 -8.33 26.56 -5.06
C ALA A 637 -9.79 26.09 -5.11
N MET A 638 -10.24 25.57 -6.25
CA MET A 638 -11.58 25.02 -6.44
C MET A 638 -11.83 23.81 -5.54
N ILE A 639 -10.86 22.90 -5.38
CA ILE A 639 -10.97 21.76 -4.47
C ILE A 639 -11.02 22.23 -3.01
N ALA A 640 -10.18 23.20 -2.62
CA ALA A 640 -10.18 23.78 -1.28
C ALA A 640 -11.51 24.48 -0.97
N GLU A 641 -12.12 25.14 -1.96
CA GLU A 641 -13.45 25.75 -1.85
C GLU A 641 -14.55 24.68 -1.69
N ILE A 642 -14.56 23.64 -2.52
CA ILE A 642 -15.57 22.58 -2.49
C ILE A 642 -15.47 21.75 -1.21
N ARG A 643 -14.25 21.41 -0.77
CA ARG A 643 -14.03 20.52 0.37
C ARG A 643 -12.81 20.94 1.20
N PRO A 644 -13.00 21.91 2.11
CA PRO A 644 -11.94 22.34 3.03
C PRO A 644 -11.37 21.16 3.83
N GLY A 645 -10.03 21.07 3.87
CA GLY A 645 -9.32 20.00 4.58
C GLY A 645 -9.15 18.68 3.82
N LEU A 646 -9.61 18.59 2.56
CA LEU A 646 -9.25 17.47 1.68
C LEU A 646 -7.76 17.56 1.31
N GLU A 647 -7.00 16.49 1.55
CA GLU A 647 -5.63 16.38 1.05
C GLU A 647 -5.69 16.26 -0.48
N PHE A 648 -5.19 17.28 -1.18
CA PHE A 648 -5.19 17.31 -2.63
C PHE A 648 -3.76 17.22 -3.15
N SER A 649 -3.54 16.30 -4.09
CA SER A 649 -2.29 16.21 -4.84
C SER A 649 -2.60 16.25 -6.32
N CYS A 650 -2.18 17.32 -6.99
CA CYS A 650 -2.05 17.34 -8.43
C CYS A 650 -0.58 17.17 -8.78
N ASN A 651 -0.24 16.20 -9.64
CA ASN A 651 1.12 16.06 -10.12
C ASN A 651 1.08 16.04 -11.65
N TYR A 652 1.57 17.11 -12.24
CA TYR A 652 1.79 17.22 -13.67
C TYR A 652 3.16 16.60 -13.95
N SER A 653 3.17 15.34 -14.38
CA SER A 653 4.41 14.74 -14.87
C SER A 653 4.70 15.32 -16.25
N GLU A 654 5.72 16.17 -16.35
CA GLU A 654 6.36 16.49 -17.62
C GLU A 654 6.91 15.19 -18.23
N TRP A 655 6.60 14.94 -19.50
CA TRP A 655 7.11 13.82 -20.29
C TRP A 655 7.96 14.33 -21.45
#